data_AF-A0A3A1UJK2-F1
#
_entry.id   AF-A0A3A1UJK2-F1
#
_cell.length_a   1.000
_cell.length_b   1.000
_cell.length_c   1.000
_cell.angle_alpha   90.00
_cell.angle_beta   90.00
_cell.angle_gamma   90.00
#
_symmetry.space_group_name_H-M   'P 1'
#
loop_
_entity.id
_entity.type
_entity.pdbx_description
1 polymer ?
#
loop_
_entity_poly.entity_id
_entity_poly.type
_entity_poly.pdbx_seq_one_letter_code
_entity_poly.pdbx_strand_id
1 'polypeptide(L)'
;MQNPEVMQSIEMLRQLNQAIQDDLNRGDLESASAKINEYAGYIEDPNLYSLKANYLFMAGRLEEAKDVLTKGLNKFPFHFDLNLNYGVVCSALGDYWDCLRYCVYAIKYADRAEQTQEAQNVFDQYSLQLLQEAGENFEAVKQEIEACALLLAEGDDRWFPLDRFNQSRVRHVIAEGTSEEALINLNGSLLINNLDKNNYFNFKTEMFKGRRAAERIIELQEDSIVPFSLIEEGTGVSFQLNGQSFPFRAGELRINQYHYLRFSEAGSLKVTADRPVFIGNPIPLKDEPKRERLVVHIFIDGLSYDFLEQQGLERVMPNTHRFFQKGLIATNCHATSEWTLPSIASITTGKYTTNHRLYHPTYNYSFENHNRLLQECYKDGGYFTAYIGNNWRITPTYGYYKGYDRILYKNFLGGMDCREVVMDTIEHLETFKDKNNYVWMCIEDLHHVPDQIECNLSTQAKTDISLRMNSHKKGTTTVLTKFDESKIQKYELEITRIDTYLGMLYDYLTQKYEEDELVLVLHSDHGQSFLAEEDYVLHPSRSRIPLMMKGRGIPSGKTTEWLEAIDIFPAMLQLSGLEQVSGIDGKLPAVLGGRAERNYVFSESLHPGQSYKASITDNTHSFRFETKNSVRKDGLVRLDSYSVSLLNRETGEDEAYKNVEKASYYEKLVYDHIRHFMITDPICEADGTSQKRS
;
A
#
# COMPACT_ATOMS: atom_id res chain seq x y z
N MET A 1 -26.62 -22.64 -4.37
CA MET A 1 -27.85 -21.99 -3.90
C MET A 1 -27.40 -20.79 -3.09
N GLN A 2 -27.93 -19.58 -3.31
CA GLN A 2 -27.51 -18.39 -2.57
C GLN A 2 -28.19 -18.36 -1.19
N ASN A 3 -27.51 -17.87 -0.17
CA ASN A 3 -28.06 -17.69 1.17
C ASN A 3 -29.32 -16.78 1.14
N PRO A 4 -30.51 -17.29 1.51
CA PRO A 4 -31.75 -16.51 1.45
C PRO A 4 -31.76 -15.27 2.36
N GLU A 5 -31.13 -15.33 3.53
CA GLU A 5 -31.07 -14.21 4.49
C GLU A 5 -30.27 -13.04 3.91
N VAL A 6 -29.15 -13.36 3.25
CA VAL A 6 -28.31 -12.36 2.56
C VAL A 6 -29.09 -11.67 1.44
N MET A 7 -29.76 -12.46 0.59
CA MET A 7 -30.54 -11.91 -0.53
C MET A 7 -31.72 -11.06 -0.05
N GLN A 8 -32.41 -11.47 1.01
CA GLN A 8 -33.51 -10.73 1.59
C GLN A 8 -33.05 -9.40 2.21
N SER A 9 -31.87 -9.38 2.84
CA SER A 9 -31.26 -8.16 3.39
C SER A 9 -30.90 -7.16 2.30
N ILE A 10 -30.34 -7.62 1.17
CA ILE A 10 -30.01 -6.76 0.02
C ILE A 10 -31.28 -6.15 -0.59
N GLU A 11 -32.33 -6.95 -0.77
CA GLU A 11 -33.60 -6.49 -1.35
C GLU A 11 -34.30 -5.45 -0.45
N MET A 12 -34.30 -5.68 0.86
CA MET A 12 -34.80 -4.70 1.83
C MET A 12 -34.07 -3.35 1.72
N LEU A 13 -32.73 -3.37 1.66
CA LEU A 13 -31.91 -2.15 1.54
C LEU A 13 -32.22 -1.39 0.24
N ARG A 14 -32.44 -2.09 -0.87
CA ARG A 14 -32.84 -1.48 -2.16
C ARG A 14 -34.18 -0.78 -2.07
N GLN A 15 -35.17 -1.46 -1.50
CA GLN A 15 -36.51 -0.91 -1.34
C GLN A 15 -36.49 0.33 -0.44
N LEU A 16 -35.69 0.30 0.63
CA LEU A 16 -35.54 1.42 1.53
C LEU A 16 -34.82 2.60 0.87
N ASN A 17 -33.72 2.35 0.12
CA ASN A 17 -33.02 3.37 -0.68
C ASN A 17 -33.98 4.06 -1.65
N GLN A 18 -34.74 3.28 -2.44
CA GLN A 18 -35.71 3.83 -3.39
C GLN A 18 -36.79 4.66 -2.68
N ALA A 19 -37.33 4.17 -1.57
CA ALA A 19 -38.36 4.88 -0.81
C ALA A 19 -37.86 6.22 -0.24
N ILE A 20 -36.59 6.29 0.18
CA ILE A 20 -35.96 7.55 0.62
C ILE A 20 -35.84 8.52 -0.57
N GLN A 21 -35.36 8.05 -1.72
CA GLN A 21 -35.24 8.90 -2.92
C GLN A 21 -36.60 9.46 -3.35
N ASP A 22 -37.65 8.65 -3.33
CA ASP A 22 -39.01 9.09 -3.65
C ASP A 22 -39.52 10.18 -2.69
N ASP A 23 -39.24 10.05 -1.40
CA ASP A 23 -39.61 11.06 -0.40
C ASP A 23 -38.84 12.37 -0.59
N LEU A 24 -37.53 12.29 -0.84
CA LEU A 24 -36.71 13.46 -1.15
C LEU A 24 -37.20 14.16 -2.43
N ASN A 25 -37.52 13.42 -3.48
CA ASN A 25 -38.06 13.97 -4.73
C ASN A 25 -39.42 14.66 -4.54
N ARG A 26 -40.25 14.21 -3.58
CA ARG A 26 -41.52 14.84 -3.22
C ARG A 26 -41.36 16.00 -2.22
N GLY A 27 -40.18 16.19 -1.64
CA GLY A 27 -39.95 17.16 -0.57
C GLY A 27 -40.49 16.74 0.79
N ASP A 28 -40.80 15.45 1.00
CA ASP A 28 -41.26 14.92 2.29
C ASP A 28 -40.05 14.60 3.20
N LEU A 29 -39.50 15.66 3.79
CA LEU A 29 -38.28 15.57 4.60
C LEU A 29 -38.45 14.81 5.91
N GLU A 30 -39.66 14.81 6.50
CA GLU A 30 -39.95 14.08 7.74
C GLU A 30 -39.90 12.57 7.49
N SER A 31 -40.61 12.11 6.45
CA SER A 31 -40.60 10.72 6.04
C SER A 31 -39.21 10.26 5.58
N ALA A 32 -38.51 11.08 4.78
CA ALA A 32 -37.15 10.78 4.34
C ALA A 32 -36.19 10.63 5.53
N SER A 33 -36.23 11.53 6.52
CA SER A 33 -35.36 11.45 7.69
C SER A 33 -35.60 10.18 8.52
N ALA A 34 -36.85 9.77 8.69
CA ALA A 34 -37.19 8.54 9.42
C ALA A 34 -36.60 7.31 8.72
N LYS A 35 -36.78 7.21 7.39
CA LYS A 35 -36.25 6.10 6.59
C LYS A 35 -34.72 6.10 6.49
N ILE A 36 -34.08 7.28 6.44
CA ILE A 36 -32.61 7.39 6.50
C ILE A 36 -32.07 6.86 7.84
N ASN A 37 -32.74 7.17 8.95
CA ASN A 37 -32.35 6.64 10.27
C ASN A 37 -32.54 5.12 10.35
N GLU A 38 -33.62 4.60 9.76
CA GLU A 38 -33.84 3.16 9.61
C GLU A 38 -32.70 2.52 8.78
N TYR A 39 -32.36 3.11 7.62
CA TYR A 39 -31.29 2.63 6.75
C TYR A 39 -29.93 2.59 7.48
N ALA A 40 -29.61 3.67 8.21
CA ALA A 40 -28.41 3.78 9.02
C ALA A 40 -28.32 2.73 10.15
N GLY A 41 -29.46 2.18 10.58
CA GLY A 41 -29.52 1.08 11.54
C GLY A 41 -29.03 -0.25 10.97
N TYR A 42 -29.03 -0.41 9.64
CA TYR A 42 -28.61 -1.63 8.97
C TYR A 42 -27.18 -1.56 8.43
N ILE A 43 -26.82 -0.46 7.77
CA ILE A 43 -25.55 -0.37 7.05
C ILE A 43 -25.03 1.07 6.95
N GLU A 44 -23.71 1.20 6.82
CA GLU A 44 -23.02 2.46 6.58
C GLU A 44 -22.24 2.36 5.26
N ASP A 45 -22.93 2.58 4.16
CA ASP A 45 -22.45 2.46 2.77
C ASP A 45 -22.42 3.87 2.10
N PRO A 46 -21.92 4.04 0.86
CA PRO A 46 -21.87 5.37 0.25
C PRO A 46 -23.27 5.97 0.00
N ASN A 47 -24.28 5.13 -0.21
CA ASN A 47 -25.66 5.59 -0.40
C ASN A 47 -26.21 6.27 0.84
N LEU A 48 -25.98 5.73 2.03
CA LEU A 48 -26.38 6.38 3.27
C LEU A 48 -25.82 7.81 3.36
N TYR A 49 -24.52 8.00 3.08
CA TYR A 49 -23.90 9.31 3.14
C TYR A 49 -24.49 10.28 2.11
N SER A 50 -24.70 9.80 0.88
CA SER A 50 -25.31 10.59 -0.20
C SER A 50 -26.74 11.02 0.15
N LEU A 51 -27.60 10.08 0.55
CA LEU A 51 -29.00 10.34 0.92
C LEU A 51 -29.10 11.30 2.12
N LYS A 52 -28.28 11.10 3.14
CA LYS A 52 -28.23 11.97 4.32
C LYS A 52 -27.76 13.38 3.98
N ALA A 53 -26.77 13.51 3.10
CA ALA A 53 -26.30 14.82 2.64
C ALA A 53 -27.37 15.55 1.83
N ASN A 54 -28.07 14.85 0.93
CA ASN A 54 -29.19 15.43 0.15
C ASN A 54 -30.31 15.91 1.06
N TYR A 55 -30.71 15.10 2.05
CA TYR A 55 -31.67 15.52 3.08
C TYR A 55 -31.22 16.79 3.81
N LEU A 56 -29.98 16.83 4.29
CA LEU A 56 -29.44 17.98 5.03
C LEU A 56 -29.36 19.23 4.15
N PHE A 57 -28.98 19.08 2.88
CA PHE A 57 -28.96 20.14 1.90
C PHE A 57 -30.36 20.74 1.70
N MET A 58 -31.37 19.90 1.47
CA MET A 58 -32.77 20.32 1.32
C MET A 58 -33.33 20.98 2.59
N ALA A 59 -32.85 20.55 3.76
CA ALA A 59 -33.19 21.15 5.05
C ALA A 59 -32.42 22.47 5.35
N GLY A 60 -31.56 22.93 4.45
CA GLY A 60 -30.74 24.14 4.62
C GLY A 60 -29.56 23.99 5.60
N ARG A 61 -29.20 22.76 5.97
CA ARG A 61 -28.13 22.43 6.94
C ARG A 61 -26.82 22.11 6.22
N LEU A 62 -26.30 23.08 5.48
CA LEU A 62 -25.21 22.89 4.53
C LEU A 62 -23.90 22.41 5.18
N GLU A 63 -23.49 22.97 6.31
CA GLU A 63 -22.27 22.54 7.02
C GLU A 63 -22.36 21.09 7.48
N GLU A 64 -23.54 20.65 7.95
CA GLU A 64 -23.75 19.26 8.35
C GLU A 64 -23.74 18.33 7.14
N ALA A 65 -24.24 18.78 5.98
CA ALA A 65 -24.13 18.03 4.73
C ALA A 65 -22.66 17.87 4.32
N LYS A 66 -21.85 18.94 4.43
CA LYS A 66 -20.41 18.91 4.17
C LYS A 66 -19.72 17.91 5.09
N ASP A 67 -19.98 17.94 6.40
CA ASP A 67 -19.42 17.01 7.38
C ASP A 67 -19.77 15.54 7.07
N VAL A 68 -21.01 15.26 6.69
CA VAL A 68 -21.47 13.92 6.31
C VAL A 68 -20.73 13.44 5.06
N LEU A 69 -20.58 14.29 4.06
CA LEU A 69 -19.88 13.96 2.82
C LEU A 69 -18.37 13.81 3.05
N THR A 70 -17.73 14.63 3.88
CA THR A 70 -16.32 14.43 4.28
C THR A 70 -16.11 13.05 4.91
N LYS A 71 -17.00 12.64 5.81
CA LYS A 71 -16.95 11.30 6.42
C LYS A 71 -17.14 10.20 5.37
N GLY A 72 -18.09 10.38 4.45
CA GLY A 72 -18.33 9.47 3.34
C GLY A 72 -17.11 9.33 2.41
N LEU A 73 -16.53 10.44 1.96
CA LEU A 73 -15.37 10.49 1.07
C LEU A 73 -14.10 9.92 1.71
N ASN A 74 -13.94 10.04 3.03
CA ASN A 74 -12.87 9.35 3.75
C ASN A 74 -12.98 7.82 3.63
N LYS A 75 -14.19 7.27 3.45
CA LYS A 75 -14.43 5.83 3.28
C LYS A 75 -14.54 5.39 1.83
N PHE A 76 -15.14 6.21 0.99
CA PHE A 76 -15.45 5.91 -0.41
C PHE A 76 -14.97 7.07 -1.30
N PRO A 77 -13.64 7.27 -1.39
CA PRO A 77 -13.07 8.45 -2.05
C PRO A 77 -13.39 8.50 -3.55
N PHE A 78 -13.65 7.34 -4.16
CA PHE A 78 -13.90 7.20 -5.58
C PHE A 78 -15.40 7.20 -5.93
N HIS A 79 -16.31 7.45 -4.98
CA HIS A 79 -17.74 7.39 -5.27
C HIS A 79 -18.22 8.64 -6.00
N PHE A 80 -18.88 8.46 -7.15
CA PHE A 80 -19.37 9.57 -7.98
C PHE A 80 -20.29 10.53 -7.20
N ASP A 81 -21.38 10.03 -6.62
CA ASP A 81 -22.38 10.90 -5.98
C ASP A 81 -21.82 11.65 -4.77
N LEU A 82 -20.88 11.05 -4.03
CA LEU A 82 -20.27 11.73 -2.89
C LEU A 82 -19.41 12.90 -3.33
N ASN A 83 -18.63 12.72 -4.39
CA ASN A 83 -17.81 13.79 -4.96
C ASN A 83 -18.69 14.89 -5.55
N LEU A 84 -19.71 14.53 -6.35
CA LEU A 84 -20.62 15.52 -6.94
C LEU A 84 -21.39 16.30 -5.88
N ASN A 85 -21.99 15.61 -4.90
CA ASN A 85 -22.75 16.25 -3.83
C ASN A 85 -21.84 17.14 -2.96
N TYR A 86 -20.59 16.75 -2.73
CA TYR A 86 -19.63 17.59 -1.99
C TYR A 86 -19.34 18.88 -2.76
N GLY A 87 -19.14 18.79 -4.07
CA GLY A 87 -18.96 19.97 -4.91
C GLY A 87 -20.18 20.91 -4.86
N VAL A 88 -21.38 20.35 -5.00
CA VAL A 88 -22.65 21.11 -4.92
C VAL A 88 -22.82 21.78 -3.56
N VAL A 89 -22.59 21.07 -2.45
CA VAL A 89 -22.65 21.65 -1.09
C VAL A 89 -21.62 22.77 -0.93
N CYS A 90 -20.39 22.58 -1.40
CA CYS A 90 -19.35 23.62 -1.34
C CYS A 90 -19.77 24.87 -2.11
N SER A 91 -20.36 24.71 -3.30
CA SER A 91 -20.86 25.84 -4.07
C SER A 91 -21.96 26.64 -3.33
N ALA A 92 -22.84 25.95 -2.61
CA ALA A 92 -23.89 26.58 -1.80
C ALA A 92 -23.33 27.30 -0.56
N LEU A 93 -22.17 26.86 -0.06
CA LEU A 93 -21.41 27.52 1.01
C LEU A 93 -20.49 28.65 0.51
N GLY A 94 -20.38 28.85 -0.82
CA GLY A 94 -19.50 29.84 -1.43
C GLY A 94 -18.04 29.37 -1.61
N ASP A 95 -17.75 28.09 -1.40
CA ASP A 95 -16.44 27.49 -1.63
C ASP A 95 -16.34 26.92 -3.05
N TYR A 96 -16.16 27.82 -4.02
CA TYR A 96 -16.15 27.45 -5.44
C TYR A 96 -14.91 26.64 -5.84
N TRP A 97 -13.78 26.76 -5.12
CA TRP A 97 -12.57 26.00 -5.43
C TRP A 97 -12.70 24.53 -5.03
N ASP A 98 -13.26 24.24 -3.86
CA ASP A 98 -13.65 22.86 -3.54
C ASP A 98 -14.73 22.36 -4.51
N CYS A 99 -15.71 23.20 -4.88
CA CYS A 99 -16.69 22.82 -5.90
C CYS A 99 -16.03 22.31 -7.19
N LEU A 100 -15.15 23.11 -7.81
CA LEU A 100 -14.49 22.73 -9.05
C LEU A 100 -13.64 21.46 -8.90
N ARG A 101 -12.86 21.35 -7.81
CA ARG A 101 -12.03 20.16 -7.56
C ARG A 101 -12.87 18.89 -7.45
N TYR A 102 -13.95 18.93 -6.68
CA TYR A 102 -14.80 17.77 -6.46
C TYR A 102 -15.70 17.43 -7.68
N CYS A 103 -16.05 18.41 -8.51
CA CYS A 103 -16.62 18.12 -9.83
C CYS A 103 -15.63 17.38 -10.73
N VAL A 104 -14.35 17.76 -10.71
CA VAL A 104 -13.32 17.04 -11.47
C VAL A 104 -13.14 15.60 -10.98
N TYR A 105 -13.15 15.38 -9.66
CA TYR A 105 -13.16 14.02 -9.11
C TYR A 105 -14.41 13.24 -9.52
N ALA A 106 -15.60 13.86 -9.48
CA ALA A 106 -16.83 13.23 -9.97
C ALA A 106 -16.72 12.85 -11.46
N ILE A 107 -16.21 13.74 -12.32
CA ILE A 107 -15.95 13.44 -13.74
C ILE A 107 -15.01 12.23 -13.88
N LYS A 108 -13.93 12.19 -13.10
CA LYS A 108 -12.91 11.13 -13.12
C LYS A 108 -13.47 9.77 -12.72
N TYR A 109 -14.40 9.76 -11.78
CA TYR A 109 -14.97 8.55 -11.19
C TYR A 109 -16.35 8.17 -11.73
N ALA A 110 -16.87 8.92 -12.71
CA ALA A 110 -18.11 8.59 -13.38
C ALA A 110 -18.01 7.24 -14.12
N ASP A 111 -19.05 6.42 -13.96
CA ASP A 111 -19.18 5.14 -14.66
C ASP A 111 -19.98 5.28 -15.97
N ARG A 112 -20.77 6.35 -16.11
CA ARG A 112 -21.67 6.60 -17.25
C ARG A 112 -21.45 7.99 -17.84
N ALA A 113 -21.69 8.13 -19.15
CA ALA A 113 -21.57 9.42 -19.84
C ALA A 113 -22.51 10.50 -19.29
N GLU A 114 -23.70 10.11 -18.81
CA GLU A 114 -24.66 11.02 -18.17
C GLU A 114 -24.09 11.64 -16.89
N GLN A 115 -23.44 10.83 -16.05
CA GLN A 115 -22.75 11.27 -14.83
C GLN A 115 -21.60 12.23 -15.15
N THR A 116 -20.81 11.92 -16.18
CA THR A 116 -19.76 12.82 -16.66
C THR A 116 -20.34 14.17 -17.08
N GLN A 117 -21.42 14.17 -17.87
CA GLN A 117 -22.07 15.39 -18.34
C GLN A 117 -22.66 16.21 -17.20
N GLU A 118 -23.28 15.54 -16.22
CA GLU A 118 -23.83 16.19 -15.02
C GLU A 118 -22.75 16.94 -14.24
N ALA A 119 -21.65 16.26 -13.90
CA ALA A 119 -20.54 16.89 -13.19
C ALA A 119 -19.86 17.99 -14.02
N GLN A 120 -19.76 17.83 -15.34
CA GLN A 120 -19.24 18.85 -16.24
C GLN A 120 -20.11 20.11 -16.27
N ASN A 121 -21.44 19.97 -16.27
CA ASN A 121 -22.35 21.11 -16.25
C ASN A 121 -22.14 21.96 -14.98
N VAL A 122 -21.98 21.32 -13.82
CA VAL A 122 -21.70 22.01 -12.55
C VAL A 122 -20.33 22.70 -12.60
N PHE A 123 -19.31 22.01 -13.11
CA PHE A 123 -17.97 22.58 -13.28
C PHE A 123 -17.99 23.82 -14.20
N ASP A 124 -18.65 23.74 -15.36
CA ASP A 124 -18.73 24.82 -16.34
C ASP A 124 -19.49 26.03 -15.80
N GLN A 125 -20.60 25.79 -15.09
CA GLN A 125 -21.39 26.84 -14.46
C GLN A 125 -20.53 27.68 -13.51
N TYR A 126 -19.86 27.04 -12.55
CA TYR A 126 -19.08 27.76 -11.53
C TYR A 126 -17.75 28.30 -12.05
N SER A 127 -17.16 27.64 -13.06
CA SER A 127 -16.01 28.20 -13.78
C SER A 127 -16.37 29.51 -14.48
N LEU A 128 -17.52 29.55 -15.17
CA LEU A 128 -18.00 30.75 -15.84
C LEU A 128 -18.31 31.86 -14.82
N GLN A 129 -18.92 31.52 -13.70
CA GLN A 129 -19.20 32.48 -12.62
C GLN A 129 -17.91 33.10 -12.09
N LEU A 130 -16.92 32.28 -11.71
CA LEU A 130 -15.63 32.76 -11.21
C LEU A 130 -14.92 33.67 -12.22
N LEU A 131 -14.93 33.32 -13.51
CA LEU A 131 -14.32 34.13 -14.56
C LEU A 131 -15.04 35.47 -14.76
N GLN A 132 -16.37 35.50 -14.64
CA GLN A 132 -17.16 36.73 -14.74
C GLN A 132 -16.90 37.67 -13.56
N GLU A 133 -16.69 37.11 -12.36
CA GLU A 133 -16.42 37.86 -11.13
C GLU A 133 -14.94 38.25 -10.97
N ALA A 134 -14.02 37.64 -11.74
CA ALA A 134 -12.58 37.78 -11.55
C ALA A 134 -12.03 39.21 -11.79
N GLY A 135 -12.66 40.00 -12.66
CA GLY A 135 -12.20 41.36 -12.99
C GLY A 135 -10.73 41.39 -13.44
N GLU A 136 -9.89 42.14 -12.72
CA GLU A 136 -8.45 42.25 -12.99
C GLU A 136 -7.67 40.94 -12.73
N ASN A 137 -8.22 40.01 -11.93
CA ASN A 137 -7.62 38.72 -11.62
C ASN A 137 -7.96 37.62 -12.64
N PHE A 138 -8.59 37.96 -13.78
CA PHE A 138 -9.08 36.99 -14.77
C PHE A 138 -8.06 35.91 -15.12
N GLU A 139 -6.81 36.31 -15.42
CA GLU A 139 -5.78 35.35 -15.84
C GLU A 139 -5.35 34.42 -14.70
N ALA A 140 -5.29 34.91 -13.46
CA ALA A 140 -4.97 34.08 -12.29
C ALA A 140 -6.10 33.07 -12.01
N VAL A 141 -7.36 33.53 -12.04
CA VAL A 141 -8.53 32.65 -11.86
C VAL A 141 -8.59 31.59 -12.95
N LYS A 142 -8.34 31.97 -14.20
CA LYS A 142 -8.27 31.05 -15.34
C LYS A 142 -7.20 29.97 -15.13
N GLN A 143 -5.99 30.35 -14.68
CA GLN A 143 -4.91 29.39 -14.40
C GLN A 143 -5.27 28.41 -13.27
N GLU A 144 -5.96 28.86 -12.22
CA GLU A 144 -6.41 27.99 -11.14
C GLU A 144 -7.52 27.01 -11.59
N ILE A 145 -8.43 27.46 -12.47
CA ILE A 145 -9.42 26.57 -13.10
C ILE A 145 -8.73 25.51 -13.98
N GLU A 146 -7.77 25.92 -14.79
CA GLU A 146 -6.95 25.00 -15.60
C GLU A 146 -6.19 24.01 -14.70
N ALA A 147 -5.67 24.45 -13.56
CA ALA A 147 -5.01 23.59 -12.57
C ALA A 147 -5.97 22.56 -11.96
N CYS A 148 -7.22 22.93 -11.67
CA CYS A 148 -8.24 21.97 -11.25
C CYS A 148 -8.50 20.90 -12.32
N ALA A 149 -8.60 21.30 -13.58
CA ALA A 149 -8.83 20.38 -14.71
C ALA A 149 -7.67 19.38 -14.90
N LEU A 150 -6.43 19.76 -14.56
CA LEU A 150 -5.27 18.85 -14.61
C LEU A 150 -5.41 17.62 -13.71
N LEU A 151 -6.29 17.64 -12.69
CA LEU A 151 -6.55 16.46 -11.84
C LEU A 151 -7.13 15.26 -12.62
N LEU A 152 -7.76 15.50 -13.78
CA LEU A 152 -8.17 14.43 -14.71
C LEU A 152 -6.97 13.68 -15.30
N ALA A 153 -5.83 14.37 -15.43
CA ALA A 153 -4.61 13.85 -16.04
C ALA A 153 -3.59 13.35 -15.00
N GLU A 154 -3.99 13.18 -13.74
CA GLU A 154 -3.12 12.58 -12.72
C GLU A 154 -2.56 11.24 -13.20
N GLY A 155 -1.24 11.16 -13.21
CA GLY A 155 -0.44 9.97 -13.40
C GLY A 155 -0.50 9.01 -12.22
N ASP A 156 0.21 7.91 -12.40
CA ASP A 156 0.20 6.77 -11.51
C ASP A 156 1.29 6.89 -10.43
N ASP A 157 0.93 6.62 -9.17
CA ASP A 157 1.88 6.66 -8.05
C ASP A 157 3.07 5.68 -8.21
N ARG A 158 3.01 4.69 -9.12
CA ARG A 158 4.15 3.81 -9.49
C ARG A 158 5.33 4.53 -10.15
N TRP A 159 5.12 5.72 -10.71
CA TRP A 159 6.15 6.43 -11.47
C TRP A 159 7.15 7.19 -10.60
N PHE A 160 7.15 6.96 -9.29
CA PHE A 160 8.12 7.52 -8.36
C PHE A 160 9.57 7.33 -8.89
N PRO A 161 10.42 8.37 -8.90
CA PRO A 161 10.27 9.67 -8.21
C PRO A 161 9.58 10.77 -9.02
N LEU A 162 8.73 10.44 -10.00
CA LEU A 162 7.83 11.42 -10.58
C LEU A 162 6.60 11.61 -9.69
N ASP A 163 6.01 12.79 -9.74
CA ASP A 163 4.73 13.06 -9.11
C ASP A 163 3.54 12.68 -10.02
N ARG A 164 2.33 12.89 -9.50
CA ARG A 164 1.09 12.64 -10.24
C ARG A 164 0.91 13.55 -11.46
N PHE A 165 1.75 14.55 -11.68
CA PHE A 165 1.74 15.37 -12.90
C PHE A 165 2.96 15.09 -13.78
N ASN A 166 3.67 13.98 -13.50
CA ASN A 166 4.85 13.52 -14.21
C ASN A 166 6.06 14.44 -14.10
N GLN A 167 6.06 15.30 -13.08
CA GLN A 167 7.18 16.18 -12.77
C GLN A 167 8.15 15.45 -11.85
N SER A 168 9.45 15.67 -12.06
CA SER A 168 10.47 15.07 -11.21
C SER A 168 10.36 15.58 -9.78
N ARG A 169 10.36 14.69 -8.79
CA ARG A 169 10.52 15.04 -7.37
C ARG A 169 11.98 15.15 -6.94
N VAL A 170 12.94 14.95 -7.84
CA VAL A 170 14.37 15.09 -7.52
C VAL A 170 14.64 16.52 -7.06
N ARG A 171 15.16 16.66 -5.84
CA ARG A 171 15.40 17.93 -5.13
C ARG A 171 14.13 18.72 -4.79
N HIS A 172 12.95 18.11 -4.90
CA HIS A 172 11.71 18.70 -4.39
C HIS A 172 11.42 18.20 -2.97
N VAL A 173 11.08 19.15 -2.11
CA VAL A 173 10.65 18.87 -0.74
C VAL A 173 9.19 18.41 -0.77
N ILE A 174 8.89 17.34 -0.05
CA ILE A 174 7.54 16.87 0.21
C ILE A 174 7.15 17.17 1.66
N ALA A 175 5.85 17.36 1.90
CA ALA A 175 5.31 17.66 3.24
C ALA A 175 5.99 18.86 3.94
N GLU A 176 6.34 19.90 3.17
CA GLU A 176 7.01 21.11 3.66
C GLU A 176 6.24 21.75 4.83
N GLY A 177 6.96 22.13 5.89
CA GLY A 177 6.40 22.71 7.10
C GLY A 177 5.82 21.70 8.11
N THR A 178 5.78 20.40 7.79
CA THR A 178 5.25 19.35 8.69
C THR A 178 6.36 18.58 9.39
N SER A 179 6.04 17.73 10.38
CA SER A 179 7.01 16.79 10.97
C SER A 179 7.55 15.77 9.95
N GLU A 180 6.84 15.55 8.85
CA GLU A 180 7.18 14.57 7.82
C GLU A 180 7.97 15.14 6.64
N GLU A 181 8.35 16.42 6.71
CA GLU A 181 9.12 17.10 5.66
C GLU A 181 10.37 16.30 5.25
N ALA A 182 10.47 16.04 3.97
CA ALA A 182 11.53 15.22 3.40
C ALA A 182 11.97 15.73 2.03
N LEU A 183 13.22 15.48 1.65
CA LEU A 183 13.72 15.76 0.31
C LEU A 183 14.01 14.44 -0.39
N ILE A 184 13.48 14.26 -1.60
CA ILE A 184 13.84 13.15 -2.47
C ILE A 184 15.02 13.61 -3.32
N ASN A 185 16.10 12.83 -3.38
CA ASN A 185 17.24 13.14 -4.21
C ASN A 185 17.77 11.91 -4.95
N LEU A 186 18.63 12.09 -5.95
CA LEU A 186 19.35 10.99 -6.57
C LEU A 186 20.42 10.43 -5.62
N ASN A 187 20.80 9.18 -5.84
CA ASN A 187 21.91 8.52 -5.17
C ASN A 187 22.83 7.92 -6.25
N GLY A 188 24.07 8.43 -6.34
CA GLY A 188 25.09 7.91 -7.27
C GLY A 188 24.99 8.37 -8.73
N SER A 189 24.28 9.47 -9.04
CA SER A 189 24.19 10.04 -10.40
C SER A 189 24.86 11.41 -10.49
N LEU A 190 25.72 11.60 -11.51
CA LEU A 190 26.54 12.82 -11.67
C LEU A 190 26.14 13.74 -12.83
N LEU A 191 25.45 13.21 -13.85
CA LEU A 191 25.23 13.92 -15.12
C LEU A 191 23.77 14.26 -15.40
N ILE A 192 22.85 13.73 -14.61
CA ILE A 192 21.41 13.92 -14.82
C ILE A 192 20.90 14.88 -13.77
N ASN A 193 20.23 15.95 -14.23
CA ASN A 193 19.69 16.99 -13.36
C ASN A 193 18.33 16.64 -12.78
N ASN A 194 17.45 16.05 -13.59
CA ASN A 194 16.07 15.68 -13.26
C ASN A 194 15.69 14.40 -14.02
N LEU A 195 14.60 13.77 -13.58
CA LEU A 195 14.07 12.54 -14.18
C LEU A 195 12.76 12.80 -14.92
N ASP A 196 12.48 11.94 -15.90
CA ASP A 196 11.24 11.94 -16.68
C ASP A 196 10.72 10.50 -16.87
N LYS A 197 9.58 10.35 -17.55
CA LYS A 197 8.92 9.04 -17.77
C LYS A 197 9.79 8.00 -18.47
N ASN A 198 10.80 8.42 -19.22
CA ASN A 198 11.65 7.52 -20.01
C ASN A 198 12.85 7.00 -19.22
N ASN A 199 13.22 7.67 -18.12
CA ASN A 199 14.46 7.36 -17.41
C ASN A 199 14.30 7.18 -15.89
N TYR A 200 13.15 7.51 -15.29
CA TYR A 200 12.95 7.50 -13.84
C TYR A 200 13.36 6.17 -13.16
N PHE A 201 13.08 5.05 -13.81
CA PHE A 201 13.37 3.72 -13.27
C PHE A 201 14.87 3.40 -13.24
N ASN A 202 15.70 4.01 -14.09
CA ASN A 202 17.13 3.71 -14.19
C ASN A 202 17.96 4.26 -13.02
N PHE A 203 17.43 5.19 -12.24
CA PHE A 203 18.18 5.91 -11.23
C PHE A 203 17.74 5.55 -9.82
N LYS A 204 18.73 5.38 -8.94
CA LYS A 204 18.50 5.23 -7.51
C LYS A 204 18.21 6.59 -6.89
N THR A 205 17.27 6.59 -5.98
CA THR A 205 16.89 7.75 -5.19
C THR A 205 17.09 7.47 -3.72
N GLU A 206 17.35 8.54 -2.98
CA GLU A 206 17.47 8.55 -1.54
C GLU A 206 16.62 9.67 -0.97
N MET A 207 16.02 9.44 0.19
CA MET A 207 15.19 10.42 0.89
C MET A 207 15.55 10.43 2.37
N PHE A 208 15.66 11.63 2.93
CA PHE A 208 15.81 11.86 4.37
C PHE A 208 14.78 12.85 4.89
N LYS A 209 14.40 12.70 6.16
CA LYS A 209 13.62 13.70 6.91
C LYS A 209 14.49 14.88 7.31
N GLY A 210 13.95 16.08 7.27
CA GLY A 210 14.73 17.30 7.54
C GLY A 210 13.93 18.59 7.39
N ARG A 211 14.65 19.68 7.10
CA ARG A 211 14.06 20.98 6.78
C ARG A 211 14.77 21.66 5.63
N ARG A 212 13.99 22.31 4.76
CA ARG A 212 14.46 23.33 3.83
C ARG A 212 14.66 24.64 4.55
N ALA A 213 15.86 25.21 4.40
CA ALA A 213 16.19 26.49 5.02
C ALA A 213 17.38 27.15 4.31
N ALA A 214 17.44 28.48 4.33
CA ALA A 214 18.66 29.22 4.01
C ALA A 214 19.54 29.45 5.25
N GLU A 215 18.92 29.52 6.43
CA GLU A 215 19.61 29.54 7.71
C GLU A 215 18.88 28.64 8.71
N ARG A 216 19.62 27.79 9.42
CA ARG A 216 19.08 26.93 10.48
C ARG A 216 20.13 26.72 11.56
N ILE A 217 19.69 26.79 12.82
CA ILE A 217 20.48 26.36 13.97
C ILE A 217 19.94 25.02 14.43
N ILE A 218 20.84 24.07 14.68
CA ILE A 218 20.52 22.73 15.13
C ILE A 218 21.41 22.39 16.31
N GLU A 219 20.81 21.94 17.40
CA GLU A 219 21.56 21.50 18.57
C GLU A 219 22.01 20.05 18.38
N LEU A 220 23.33 19.85 18.31
CA LEU A 220 23.96 18.54 18.33
C LEU A 220 24.26 18.18 19.78
N GLN A 221 23.69 17.08 20.28
CA GLN A 221 23.95 16.63 21.65
C GLN A 221 25.24 15.82 21.77
N GLU A 222 25.71 15.25 20.67
CA GLU A 222 26.83 14.32 20.60
C GLU A 222 27.35 14.16 19.16
N ASP A 223 28.29 13.24 18.96
CA ASP A 223 28.84 12.86 17.65
C ASP A 223 27.72 12.43 16.69
N SER A 224 27.51 13.22 15.65
CA SER A 224 26.34 13.12 14.79
C SER A 224 26.70 13.25 13.32
N ILE A 225 25.95 12.53 12.47
CA ILE A 225 25.91 12.77 11.04
C ILE A 225 24.73 13.68 10.72
N VAL A 226 24.94 14.73 9.94
CA VAL A 226 23.88 15.56 9.39
C VAL A 226 23.81 15.29 7.88
N PRO A 227 22.77 14.57 7.41
CA PRO A 227 22.50 14.45 5.98
C PRO A 227 22.23 15.84 5.40
N PHE A 228 22.94 16.21 4.36
CA PHE A 228 22.86 17.53 3.76
C PHE A 228 22.67 17.43 2.26
N SER A 229 21.85 18.30 1.69
CA SER A 229 21.70 18.33 0.24
C SER A 229 21.46 19.74 -0.30
N LEU A 230 22.08 20.01 -1.44
CA LEU A 230 21.82 21.22 -2.21
C LEU A 230 20.55 21.05 -3.03
N ILE A 231 19.69 22.07 -3.01
CA ILE A 231 18.51 22.15 -3.89
C ILE A 231 18.93 22.76 -5.23
N GLU A 232 19.72 23.83 -5.21
CA GLU A 232 20.21 24.51 -6.41
C GLU A 232 21.72 24.37 -6.59
N GLU A 233 22.16 24.26 -7.85
CA GLU A 233 23.58 24.24 -8.19
C GLU A 233 24.22 25.62 -7.97
N GLY A 234 25.49 25.62 -7.56
CA GLY A 234 26.24 26.85 -7.29
C GLY A 234 25.89 27.51 -5.95
N THR A 235 25.07 26.88 -5.11
CA THR A 235 24.76 27.34 -3.74
C THR A 235 26.01 27.25 -2.86
N GLY A 236 26.38 28.37 -2.23
CA GLY A 236 27.42 28.43 -1.21
C GLY A 236 26.83 28.16 0.18
N VAL A 237 27.51 27.36 1.00
CA VAL A 237 27.04 27.01 2.35
C VAL A 237 28.19 27.05 3.36
N SER A 238 27.90 27.46 4.59
CA SER A 238 28.84 27.45 5.70
C SER A 238 28.20 26.77 6.90
N PHE A 239 28.97 25.86 7.51
CA PHE A 239 28.62 25.19 8.76
C PHE A 239 29.47 25.79 9.88
N GLN A 240 28.85 26.17 10.99
CA GLN A 240 29.55 26.73 12.14
C GLN A 240 29.20 25.94 13.39
N LEU A 241 30.21 25.44 14.09
CA LEU A 241 30.06 24.68 15.33
C LEU A 241 31.19 25.09 16.29
N ASN A 242 30.83 25.43 17.53
CA ASN A 242 31.80 25.80 18.59
C ASN A 242 32.80 26.90 18.17
N GLY A 243 32.35 27.86 17.35
CA GLY A 243 33.17 28.97 16.84
C GLY A 243 34.09 28.60 15.68
N GLN A 244 34.15 27.33 15.27
CA GLN A 244 34.81 26.90 14.04
C GLN A 244 33.85 27.06 12.85
N SER A 245 34.39 27.41 11.68
CA SER A 245 33.61 27.61 10.46
C SER A 245 34.16 26.74 9.34
N PHE A 246 33.26 26.01 8.67
CA PHE A 246 33.53 25.12 7.55
C PHE A 246 32.76 25.62 6.31
N PRO A 247 33.30 26.60 5.58
CA PRO A 247 32.67 27.11 4.37
C PRO A 247 32.92 26.19 3.18
N PHE A 248 31.87 25.90 2.42
CA PHE A 248 31.92 25.30 1.10
C PHE A 248 31.52 26.32 0.04
N ARG A 249 32.40 26.55 -0.92
CA ARG A 249 32.17 27.43 -2.06
C ARG A 249 31.28 26.75 -3.09
N ALA A 250 30.69 27.56 -3.97
CA ALA A 250 29.95 27.07 -5.14
C ALA A 250 30.79 26.03 -5.91
N GLY A 251 30.24 24.83 -6.07
CA GLY A 251 30.87 23.71 -6.79
C GLY A 251 31.67 22.72 -5.92
N GLU A 252 31.92 23.01 -4.65
CA GLU A 252 32.59 22.06 -3.74
C GLU A 252 31.64 20.97 -3.24
N LEU A 253 30.36 21.29 -3.06
CA LEU A 253 29.28 20.34 -2.87
C LEU A 253 28.44 20.26 -4.15
N ARG A 254 28.00 19.04 -4.49
CA ARG A 254 27.19 18.77 -5.69
C ARG A 254 25.71 18.66 -5.34
N ILE A 255 24.85 19.05 -6.28
CA ILE A 255 23.44 18.66 -6.30
C ILE A 255 23.31 17.16 -6.63
N ASN A 256 22.09 16.63 -6.55
CA ASN A 256 21.77 15.25 -6.95
C ASN A 256 22.46 14.14 -6.14
N GLN A 257 22.80 14.47 -4.89
CA GLN A 257 23.22 13.51 -3.87
C GLN A 257 23.00 14.09 -2.47
N TYR A 258 22.97 13.20 -1.48
CA TYR A 258 23.18 13.58 -0.09
C TYR A 258 24.67 13.58 0.23
N HIS A 259 25.09 14.55 1.04
CA HIS A 259 26.39 14.62 1.67
C HIS A 259 26.22 14.28 3.15
N TYR A 260 27.01 13.32 3.63
CA TYR A 260 26.96 12.86 5.02
C TYR A 260 28.04 13.59 5.82
N LEU A 261 27.65 14.68 6.49
CA LEU A 261 28.59 15.53 7.21
C LEU A 261 28.63 15.10 8.68
N ARG A 262 29.76 14.54 9.11
CA ARG A 262 29.97 14.15 10.52
C ARG A 262 30.51 15.32 11.32
N PHE A 263 29.92 15.55 12.48
CA PHE A 263 30.36 16.51 13.49
C PHE A 263 30.61 15.75 14.79
N SER A 264 31.87 15.67 15.21
CA SER A 264 32.30 14.86 16.36
C SER A 264 32.11 15.51 17.72
N GLU A 265 31.62 16.76 17.76
CA GLU A 265 31.42 17.53 18.97
C GLU A 265 29.95 17.92 19.13
N ALA A 266 29.50 17.94 20.38
CA ALA A 266 28.22 18.55 20.74
C ALA A 266 28.30 20.08 20.60
N GLY A 267 27.16 20.72 20.33
CA GLY A 267 27.01 22.16 20.27
C GLY A 267 25.95 22.64 19.27
N SER A 268 25.77 23.95 19.24
CA SER A 268 24.87 24.63 18.30
C SER A 268 25.50 24.70 16.91
N LEU A 269 25.09 23.81 16.00
CA LEU A 269 25.44 23.86 14.59
C LEU A 269 24.60 24.92 13.87
N LYS A 270 25.22 26.02 13.48
CA LYS A 270 24.61 27.01 12.58
C LYS A 270 24.96 26.69 11.14
N VAL A 271 23.94 26.46 10.31
CA VAL A 271 24.05 26.30 8.86
C VAL A 271 23.53 27.58 8.21
N THR A 272 24.34 28.19 7.35
CA THR A 272 23.96 29.37 6.56
C THR A 272 24.32 29.15 5.11
N ALA A 273 23.37 29.38 4.20
CA ALA A 273 23.54 29.29 2.76
C ALA A 273 23.01 30.54 2.07
N ASP A 274 23.55 30.84 0.89
CA ASP A 274 23.10 31.98 0.07
C ASP A 274 21.76 31.72 -0.63
N ARG A 275 21.35 30.44 -0.74
CA ARG A 275 20.05 29.99 -1.23
C ARG A 275 19.52 28.85 -0.35
N PRO A 276 18.20 28.55 -0.39
CA PRO A 276 17.65 27.44 0.37
C PRO A 276 18.34 26.10 0.05
N VAL A 277 18.75 25.40 1.11
CA VAL A 277 19.32 24.05 1.10
C VAL A 277 18.43 23.13 1.91
N PHE A 278 18.67 21.82 1.83
CA PHE A 278 18.00 20.85 2.68
C PHE A 278 18.94 20.32 3.74
N ILE A 279 18.52 20.42 4.99
CA ILE A 279 19.28 19.99 6.16
C ILE A 279 18.49 18.88 6.83
N GLY A 280 18.98 17.65 6.68
CA GLY A 280 18.44 16.46 7.31
C GLY A 280 18.45 16.57 8.83
N ASN A 281 17.58 15.79 9.48
CA ASN A 281 17.63 15.66 10.93
C ASN A 281 19.00 15.07 11.33
N PRO A 282 19.67 15.61 12.36
CA PRO A 282 20.89 15.00 12.87
C PRO A 282 20.64 13.56 13.27
N ILE A 283 21.59 12.70 12.92
CA ILE A 283 21.61 11.29 13.27
C ILE A 283 22.76 11.11 14.26
N PRO A 284 22.48 11.06 15.58
CA PRO A 284 23.48 10.66 16.56
C PRO A 284 24.06 9.31 16.19
N LEU A 285 25.38 9.11 16.27
CA LEU A 285 25.99 7.86 15.83
C LEU A 285 25.70 6.67 16.74
N LYS A 286 25.31 6.94 17.99
CA LYS A 286 25.08 5.94 19.01
C LYS A 286 23.74 6.19 19.68
N ASP A 287 23.00 5.11 19.90
CA ASP A 287 21.87 5.12 20.82
C ASP A 287 22.23 4.44 22.13
N GLU A 288 21.46 4.74 23.17
CA GLU A 288 21.32 3.79 24.27
C GLU A 288 20.71 2.50 23.69
N PRO A 289 21.41 1.36 23.81
CA PRO A 289 21.00 0.14 23.13
C PRO A 289 19.68 -0.35 23.71
N LYS A 290 18.70 -0.51 22.83
CA LYS A 290 17.49 -1.29 23.13
C LYS A 290 17.86 -2.75 23.29
N ARG A 291 16.93 -3.52 23.83
CA ARG A 291 17.16 -4.95 24.00
C ARG A 291 17.23 -5.65 22.64
N GLU A 292 16.22 -5.46 21.81
CA GLU A 292 16.29 -5.69 20.36
C GLU A 292 16.81 -4.44 19.64
N ARG A 293 18.13 -4.37 19.47
CA ARG A 293 18.84 -3.30 18.77
C ARG A 293 18.56 -3.30 17.28
N LEU A 294 18.28 -4.46 16.70
CA LEU A 294 18.07 -4.61 15.27
C LEU A 294 16.75 -5.31 14.98
N VAL A 295 15.90 -4.65 14.22
CA VAL A 295 14.70 -5.25 13.63
C VAL A 295 14.85 -5.20 12.13
N VAL A 296 14.83 -6.37 11.47
CA VAL A 296 14.91 -6.46 10.01
C VAL A 296 13.68 -7.18 9.48
N HIS A 297 13.02 -6.52 8.55
CA HIS A 297 11.83 -6.99 7.87
C HIS A 297 12.19 -7.34 6.42
N ILE A 298 12.35 -8.63 6.14
CA ILE A 298 12.69 -9.16 4.80
C ILE A 298 11.39 -9.50 4.07
N PHE A 299 11.06 -8.69 3.07
CA PHE A 299 9.95 -8.94 2.17
C PHE A 299 10.46 -9.42 0.81
N ILE A 300 9.95 -10.57 0.34
CA ILE A 300 10.23 -11.11 -0.99
C ILE A 300 8.90 -11.18 -1.76
N ASP A 301 8.75 -10.34 -2.79
CA ASP A 301 7.51 -10.24 -3.58
C ASP A 301 7.20 -11.56 -4.28
N GLY A 302 5.97 -12.04 -4.12
CA GLY A 302 5.47 -13.18 -4.87
C GLY A 302 6.08 -14.52 -4.46
N LEU A 303 6.69 -14.63 -3.27
CA LEU A 303 7.21 -15.89 -2.74
C LEU A 303 6.09 -16.78 -2.16
N SER A 304 5.83 -17.91 -2.82
CA SER A 304 4.85 -18.93 -2.39
C SER A 304 5.42 -19.93 -1.40
N TYR A 305 4.83 -20.07 -0.20
CA TYR A 305 5.25 -21.11 0.75
C TYR A 305 4.77 -22.50 0.36
N ASP A 306 3.62 -22.60 -0.28
CA ASP A 306 3.12 -23.85 -0.85
C ASP A 306 4.16 -24.47 -1.79
N PHE A 307 4.77 -23.65 -2.66
CA PHE A 307 5.88 -24.07 -3.51
C PHE A 307 7.12 -24.48 -2.71
N LEU A 308 7.55 -23.68 -1.73
CA LEU A 308 8.71 -23.99 -0.89
C LEU A 308 8.54 -25.32 -0.15
N GLU A 309 7.32 -25.60 0.34
CA GLU A 309 7.01 -26.84 1.04
C GLU A 309 7.06 -28.05 0.08
N GLN A 310 6.43 -27.94 -1.09
CA GLN A 310 6.43 -29.02 -2.10
C GLN A 310 7.82 -29.33 -2.64
N GLN A 311 8.66 -28.31 -2.82
CA GLN A 311 10.02 -28.49 -3.33
C GLN A 311 11.05 -28.81 -2.24
N GLY A 312 10.70 -28.65 -0.96
CA GLY A 312 11.61 -28.76 0.18
C GLY A 312 12.37 -27.46 0.41
N LEU A 313 12.04 -26.75 1.49
CA LEU A 313 12.64 -25.45 1.85
C LEU A 313 14.17 -25.54 1.97
N GLU A 314 14.67 -26.60 2.59
CA GLU A 314 16.09 -26.90 2.75
C GLU A 314 16.83 -27.14 1.43
N ARG A 315 16.11 -27.49 0.35
CA ARG A 315 16.65 -27.71 -0.99
C ARG A 315 16.75 -26.41 -1.76
N VAL A 316 15.66 -25.63 -1.78
CA VAL A 316 15.54 -24.43 -2.64
C VAL A 316 16.06 -23.15 -1.96
N MET A 317 16.00 -23.08 -0.63
CA MET A 317 16.54 -21.97 0.16
C MET A 317 17.37 -22.48 1.36
N PRO A 318 18.49 -23.19 1.11
CA PRO A 318 19.29 -23.82 2.16
C PRO A 318 19.85 -22.85 3.21
N ASN A 319 20.21 -21.62 2.82
CA ASN A 319 20.73 -20.63 3.77
C ASN A 319 19.62 -20.11 4.68
N THR A 320 18.46 -19.79 4.11
CA THR A 320 17.26 -19.36 4.83
C THR A 320 16.78 -20.46 5.77
N HIS A 321 16.68 -21.70 5.29
CA HIS A 321 16.34 -22.84 6.13
C HIS A 321 17.31 -22.99 7.32
N ARG A 322 18.62 -22.97 7.05
CA ARG A 322 19.66 -23.11 8.08
C ARG A 322 19.62 -22.00 9.12
N PHE A 323 19.27 -20.79 8.71
CA PHE A 323 19.14 -19.64 9.60
C PHE A 323 17.87 -19.77 10.48
N PHE A 324 16.71 -19.96 9.86
CA PHE A 324 15.41 -19.96 10.54
C PHE A 324 15.03 -21.29 11.23
N GLN A 325 15.75 -22.40 11.01
CA GLN A 325 15.52 -23.63 11.78
C GLN A 325 15.75 -23.44 13.30
N LYS A 326 16.52 -22.41 13.67
CA LYS A 326 16.73 -21.97 15.07
C LYS A 326 15.74 -20.88 15.50
N GLY A 327 14.69 -20.64 14.72
CA GLY A 327 13.61 -19.71 15.01
C GLY A 327 12.26 -20.37 14.74
N LEU A 328 11.24 -19.57 14.48
CA LEU A 328 9.88 -19.99 14.18
C LEU A 328 9.67 -20.07 12.67
N ILE A 329 9.13 -21.18 12.18
CA ILE A 329 8.64 -21.33 10.80
C ILE A 329 7.13 -21.61 10.87
N ALA A 330 6.31 -20.66 10.41
CA ALA A 330 4.88 -20.86 10.31
C ALA A 330 4.53 -21.51 8.97
N THR A 331 3.82 -22.64 9.03
CA THR A 331 3.48 -23.41 7.83
C THR A 331 2.14 -23.03 7.22
N ASN A 332 1.31 -22.27 7.93
CA ASN A 332 -0.08 -21.94 7.54
C ASN A 332 -0.34 -20.42 7.64
N CYS A 333 0.56 -19.60 7.07
CA CYS A 333 0.36 -18.16 6.93
C CYS A 333 -0.26 -17.84 5.55
N HIS A 334 -1.30 -17.02 5.53
CA HIS A 334 -2.06 -16.68 4.33
C HIS A 334 -2.09 -15.18 4.05
N ALA A 335 -1.87 -14.81 2.80
CA ALA A 335 -2.11 -13.48 2.27
C ALA A 335 -3.59 -13.12 2.38
N THR A 336 -3.89 -11.88 2.74
CA THR A 336 -5.26 -11.35 2.79
C THR A 336 -5.75 -10.83 1.43
N SER A 337 -4.82 -10.58 0.49
CA SER A 337 -5.13 -10.23 -0.90
C SER A 337 -4.20 -10.94 -1.88
N GLU A 338 -4.63 -11.06 -3.13
CA GLU A 338 -3.97 -11.77 -4.21
C GLU A 338 -2.87 -11.00 -4.93
N TRP A 339 -2.64 -9.72 -4.62
CA TRP A 339 -1.65 -8.89 -5.31
C TRP A 339 -1.04 -7.80 -4.40
N THR A 340 0.12 -7.29 -4.81
CA THR A 340 1.04 -6.52 -3.96
C THR A 340 0.44 -5.30 -3.29
N LEU A 341 -0.28 -4.44 -4.03
CA LEU A 341 -0.70 -3.14 -3.51
C LEU A 341 -1.58 -3.26 -2.24
N PRO A 342 -2.72 -3.99 -2.26
CA PRO A 342 -3.50 -4.20 -1.06
C PRO A 342 -2.85 -5.14 -0.05
N SER A 343 -2.08 -6.14 -0.48
CA SER A 343 -1.45 -7.08 0.46
C SER A 343 -0.40 -6.38 1.34
N ILE A 344 0.43 -5.50 0.77
CA ILE A 344 1.38 -4.69 1.57
C ILE A 344 0.66 -3.69 2.47
N ALA A 345 -0.41 -3.06 1.98
CA ALA A 345 -1.23 -2.20 2.84
C ALA A 345 -1.84 -2.99 4.02
N SER A 346 -2.26 -4.24 3.79
CA SER A 346 -2.74 -5.13 4.84
C SER A 346 -1.65 -5.43 5.88
N ILE A 347 -0.45 -5.80 5.44
CA ILE A 347 0.70 -6.09 6.32
C ILE A 347 1.11 -4.85 7.13
N THR A 348 1.15 -3.67 6.49
CA THR A 348 1.60 -2.43 7.12
C THR A 348 0.61 -1.76 8.04
N THR A 349 -0.67 -2.15 7.98
CA THR A 349 -1.74 -1.56 8.80
C THR A 349 -2.37 -2.56 9.76
N GLY A 350 -2.14 -3.85 9.55
CA GLY A 350 -2.85 -4.93 10.25
C GLY A 350 -4.34 -4.98 9.90
N LYS A 351 -4.77 -4.44 8.76
CA LYS A 351 -6.19 -4.35 8.37
C LYS A 351 -6.47 -5.09 7.07
N TYR A 352 -7.71 -5.49 6.84
CA TYR A 352 -8.17 -5.99 5.53
C TYR A 352 -8.37 -4.86 4.51
N THR A 353 -8.53 -5.24 3.23
CA THR A 353 -8.69 -4.32 2.10
C THR A 353 -9.84 -3.34 2.29
N THR A 354 -10.97 -3.81 2.80
CA THR A 354 -12.16 -3.00 3.11
C THR A 354 -11.89 -1.92 4.18
N ASN A 355 -10.88 -2.11 5.03
CA ASN A 355 -10.54 -1.21 6.13
C ASN A 355 -9.37 -0.27 5.81
N HIS A 356 -8.31 -0.71 5.12
CA HIS A 356 -7.21 0.16 4.71
C HIS A 356 -7.46 0.91 3.40
N ARG A 357 -8.30 0.36 2.51
CA ARG A 357 -8.85 1.00 1.28
C ARG A 357 -7.85 1.30 0.15
N LEU A 358 -6.64 0.76 0.24
CA LEU A 358 -5.64 0.86 -0.82
C LEU A 358 -5.73 -0.36 -1.75
N TYR A 359 -6.60 -0.28 -2.77
CA TYR A 359 -6.87 -1.39 -3.69
C TYR A 359 -7.02 -0.98 -5.16
N HIS A 360 -7.05 0.32 -5.49
CA HIS A 360 -7.28 0.71 -6.87
C HIS A 360 -5.97 0.64 -7.67
N PRO A 361 -5.94 0.00 -8.85
CA PRO A 361 -4.70 -0.18 -9.62
C PRO A 361 -4.09 1.10 -10.18
N THR A 362 -4.91 2.14 -10.37
CA THR A 362 -4.55 3.39 -11.07
C THR A 362 -5.10 4.68 -10.42
N TYR A 363 -5.95 4.58 -9.40
CA TYR A 363 -6.52 5.76 -8.75
C TYR A 363 -5.70 5.99 -7.50
N ASN A 364 -5.31 7.24 -7.33
CA ASN A 364 -4.43 7.62 -6.27
C ASN A 364 -5.23 7.82 -4.99
N TYR A 365 -4.71 7.33 -3.87
CA TYR A 365 -5.33 7.44 -2.56
C TYR A 365 -4.27 7.51 -1.48
N SER A 366 -4.28 8.62 -0.73
CA SER A 366 -3.39 8.86 0.40
C SER A 366 -3.85 8.10 1.63
N PHE A 367 -3.71 6.77 1.60
CA PHE A 367 -4.20 5.87 2.63
C PHE A 367 -3.50 6.08 4.00
N GLU A 368 -2.30 6.64 4.02
CA GLU A 368 -1.50 6.95 5.22
C GLU A 368 -2.10 8.06 6.09
N ASN A 369 -3.04 8.84 5.55
CA ASN A 369 -3.78 9.86 6.30
C ASN A 369 -4.86 9.24 7.20
N HIS A 370 -5.27 8.01 6.92
CA HIS A 370 -6.35 7.31 7.61
C HIS A 370 -5.90 6.02 8.30
N ASN A 371 -4.62 5.68 8.17
CA ASN A 371 -4.06 4.46 8.70
C ASN A 371 -2.75 4.73 9.42
N ARG A 372 -2.57 4.05 10.55
CA ARG A 372 -1.30 4.00 11.25
C ARG A 372 -0.44 2.90 10.63
N LEU A 373 0.75 3.25 10.19
CA LEU A 373 1.67 2.31 9.54
C LEU A 373 2.67 1.70 10.54
N LEU A 374 3.11 0.47 10.28
CA LEU A 374 4.01 -0.29 11.15
C LEU A 374 5.32 0.47 11.42
N GLN A 375 5.93 1.03 10.38
CA GLN A 375 7.18 1.78 10.50
C GLN A 375 7.04 3.05 11.35
N GLU A 376 5.86 3.67 11.39
CA GLU A 376 5.63 4.80 12.28
C GLU A 376 5.68 4.36 13.75
N CYS A 377 5.19 3.15 14.06
CA CYS A 377 5.26 2.59 15.41
C CYS A 377 6.71 2.32 15.83
N TYR A 378 7.56 1.85 14.92
CA TYR A 378 8.99 1.71 15.18
C TYR A 378 9.69 3.05 15.37
N LYS A 379 9.35 4.06 14.57
CA LYS A 379 9.88 5.42 14.72
C LYS A 379 9.52 6.01 16.08
N ASP A 380 8.25 5.94 16.48
CA ASP A 380 7.80 6.41 17.80
C ASP A 380 8.41 5.57 18.94
N GLY A 381 8.70 4.30 18.67
CA GLY A 381 9.49 3.43 19.54
C GLY A 381 10.95 3.85 19.69
N GLY A 382 11.45 4.83 18.94
CA GLY A 382 12.82 5.33 19.00
C GLY A 382 13.82 4.54 18.17
N TYR A 383 13.35 3.83 17.14
CA TYR A 383 14.22 3.21 16.14
C TYR A 383 14.60 4.21 15.06
N PHE A 384 15.81 4.08 14.54
CA PHE A 384 16.21 4.66 13.26
C PHE A 384 15.63 3.79 12.14
N THR A 385 14.70 4.38 11.39
CA THR A 385 13.84 3.63 10.47
C THR A 385 14.30 3.81 9.02
N ALA A 386 14.52 2.68 8.33
CA ALA A 386 14.93 2.68 6.93
C ALA A 386 14.10 1.73 6.06
N TYR A 387 13.80 2.16 4.84
CA TYR A 387 13.33 1.28 3.75
C TYR A 387 14.39 1.22 2.66
N ILE A 388 14.75 -0.01 2.26
CA ILE A 388 15.73 -0.29 1.22
C ILE A 388 15.08 -1.30 0.27
N GLY A 389 14.74 -0.86 -0.94
CA GLY A 389 13.94 -1.73 -1.79
C GLY A 389 13.68 -1.20 -3.19
N ASN A 390 13.09 -2.06 -3.99
CA ASN A 390 12.88 -1.85 -5.41
C ASN A 390 11.42 -1.87 -5.85
N ASN A 391 10.49 -2.06 -4.91
CA ASN A 391 9.08 -2.30 -5.22
C ASN A 391 8.30 -1.02 -5.52
N TRP A 392 7.86 -0.91 -6.78
CA TRP A 392 7.05 0.17 -7.33
C TRP A 392 5.65 0.33 -6.72
N ARG A 393 5.20 -0.60 -5.86
CA ARG A 393 3.97 -0.49 -5.06
C ARG A 393 4.24 -0.05 -3.61
N ILE A 394 5.50 0.13 -3.22
CA ILE A 394 5.92 0.57 -1.88
C ILE A 394 6.73 1.87 -2.00
N THR A 395 6.18 2.86 -2.70
CA THR A 395 6.86 4.13 -2.98
C THR A 395 6.40 5.26 -2.04
N PRO A 396 7.20 6.32 -1.88
CA PRO A 396 6.78 7.53 -1.18
C PRO A 396 5.47 8.16 -1.70
N THR A 397 5.18 8.08 -3.00
CA THR A 397 3.95 8.60 -3.62
C THR A 397 2.69 7.88 -3.15
N TYR A 398 2.80 6.60 -2.76
CA TYR A 398 1.69 5.87 -2.12
C TYR A 398 1.49 6.23 -0.64
N GLY A 399 2.40 6.97 -0.01
CA GLY A 399 2.33 7.30 1.42
C GLY A 399 3.33 6.57 2.30
N TYR A 400 4.07 5.59 1.75
CA TYR A 400 5.09 4.82 2.49
C TYR A 400 6.33 5.63 2.89
N TYR A 401 6.36 6.96 2.70
CA TYR A 401 7.39 7.87 3.22
C TYR A 401 7.21 8.19 4.71
N LYS A 402 5.99 8.00 5.22
CA LYS A 402 5.63 8.30 6.60
C LYS A 402 6.25 7.27 7.54
N GLY A 403 6.86 7.74 8.62
CA GLY A 403 7.48 6.87 9.62
C GLY A 403 8.87 6.36 9.28
N TYR A 404 9.43 6.64 8.09
CA TYR A 404 10.83 6.37 7.78
C TYR A 404 11.71 7.61 7.98
N ASP A 405 12.92 7.41 8.49
CA ASP A 405 13.98 8.43 8.54
C ASP A 405 14.79 8.47 7.25
N ARG A 406 15.00 7.28 6.65
CA ARG A 406 15.72 7.10 5.39
C ARG A 406 14.96 6.18 4.45
N ILE A 407 14.89 6.55 3.16
CA ILE A 407 14.43 5.65 2.11
C ILE A 407 15.50 5.59 1.02
N LEU A 408 15.91 4.39 0.65
CA LEU A 408 16.76 4.13 -0.51
C LEU A 408 15.96 3.26 -1.49
N TYR A 409 15.65 3.84 -2.65
CA TYR A 409 14.75 3.21 -3.61
C TYR A 409 15.25 3.33 -5.04
N LYS A 410 15.13 2.24 -5.79
CA LYS A 410 15.25 2.23 -7.25
C LYS A 410 14.28 1.21 -7.81
N ASN A 411 13.45 1.62 -8.77
CA ASN A 411 12.48 0.74 -9.39
C ASN A 411 13.16 -0.54 -9.95
N PHE A 412 12.57 -1.72 -9.71
CA PHE A 412 13.13 -3.00 -10.13
C PHE A 412 13.43 -3.09 -11.65
N LEU A 413 12.64 -2.40 -12.48
CA LEU A 413 12.87 -2.32 -13.94
C LEU A 413 14.20 -1.65 -14.30
N GLY A 414 14.75 -0.83 -13.40
CA GLY A 414 16.09 -0.23 -13.55
C GLY A 414 17.24 -1.13 -13.15
N GLY A 415 16.97 -2.35 -12.69
CA GLY A 415 17.98 -3.34 -12.34
C GLY A 415 18.53 -3.28 -10.91
N MET A 416 17.81 -2.67 -9.96
CA MET A 416 18.10 -2.91 -8.54
C MET A 416 17.61 -4.31 -8.19
N ASP A 417 18.52 -5.27 -8.14
CA ASP A 417 18.22 -6.68 -7.86
C ASP A 417 18.48 -7.01 -6.38
N CYS A 418 18.17 -8.23 -5.94
CA CYS A 418 18.36 -8.66 -4.55
C CYS A 418 19.81 -8.48 -4.04
N ARG A 419 20.82 -8.53 -4.93
CA ARG A 419 22.21 -8.32 -4.56
C ARG A 419 22.44 -6.88 -4.14
N GLU A 420 21.92 -5.91 -4.90
CA GLU A 420 22.03 -4.50 -4.54
C GLU A 420 21.25 -4.20 -3.26
N VAL A 421 20.02 -4.73 -3.09
CA VAL A 421 19.23 -4.57 -1.86
C VAL A 421 19.96 -5.11 -0.62
N VAL A 422 20.55 -6.31 -0.71
CA VAL A 422 21.33 -6.91 0.39
C VAL A 422 22.56 -6.08 0.72
N MET A 423 23.34 -5.67 -0.30
CA MET A 423 24.57 -4.90 -0.09
C MET A 423 24.29 -3.51 0.48
N ASP A 424 23.27 -2.81 -0.03
CA ASP A 424 22.83 -1.51 0.50
C ASP A 424 22.33 -1.61 1.94
N THR A 425 21.72 -2.75 2.31
CA THR A 425 21.32 -3.00 3.69
C THR A 425 22.51 -3.23 4.60
N ILE A 426 23.51 -4.01 4.18
CA ILE A 426 24.75 -4.19 4.95
C ILE A 426 25.48 -2.85 5.09
N GLU A 427 25.57 -2.04 4.03
CA GLU A 427 26.18 -0.71 4.06
C GLU A 427 25.46 0.21 5.06
N HIS A 428 24.13 0.20 5.07
CA HIS A 428 23.33 0.93 6.05
C HIS A 428 23.62 0.47 7.48
N LEU A 429 23.60 -0.85 7.71
CA LEU A 429 23.84 -1.42 9.04
C LEU A 429 25.27 -1.18 9.53
N GLU A 430 26.30 -1.21 8.67
CA GLU A 430 27.66 -0.85 9.08
C GLU A 430 27.79 0.64 9.39
N THR A 431 27.14 1.51 8.59
CA THR A 431 27.15 2.96 8.80
C THR A 431 26.48 3.35 10.11
N PHE A 432 25.38 2.68 10.46
CA PHE A 432 24.53 2.99 11.62
C PHE A 432 24.50 1.86 12.66
N LYS A 433 25.57 1.07 12.78
CA LYS A 433 25.63 -0.14 13.64
C LYS A 433 25.34 0.08 15.12
N ASP A 434 25.60 1.29 15.61
CA ASP A 434 25.42 1.66 17.01
C ASP A 434 24.05 2.33 17.28
N LYS A 435 23.20 2.43 16.24
CA LYS A 435 21.78 2.79 16.35
C LYS A 435 20.92 1.59 16.71
N ASN A 436 19.74 1.88 17.26
CA ASN A 436 18.64 0.93 17.25
C ASN A 436 17.95 0.99 15.88
N ASN A 437 18.16 -0.01 15.03
CA ASN A 437 17.72 0.03 13.63
C ASN A 437 16.42 -0.75 13.41
N TYR A 438 15.51 -0.17 12.64
CA TYR A 438 14.41 -0.89 11.97
C TYR A 438 14.62 -0.75 10.47
N VAL A 439 14.86 -1.87 9.77
CA VAL A 439 15.11 -1.89 8.33
C VAL A 439 14.09 -2.77 7.63
N TRP A 440 13.34 -2.20 6.70
CA TRP A 440 12.53 -2.95 5.76
C TRP A 440 13.30 -3.13 4.45
N MET A 441 13.64 -4.39 4.15
CA MET A 441 14.24 -4.82 2.90
C MET A 441 13.17 -5.37 1.96
N CYS A 442 13.14 -4.89 0.71
CA CYS A 442 12.18 -5.38 -0.28
C CYS A 442 12.87 -5.92 -1.53
N ILE A 443 12.53 -7.16 -1.91
CA ILE A 443 13.10 -7.89 -3.04
C ILE A 443 11.99 -8.27 -4.02
N GLU A 444 11.96 -7.63 -5.20
CA GLU A 444 10.97 -7.88 -6.26
C GLU A 444 11.45 -8.85 -7.38
N ASP A 445 12.64 -9.45 -7.26
CA ASP A 445 13.27 -10.25 -8.33
C ASP A 445 12.39 -11.37 -8.90
N LEU A 446 11.50 -11.97 -8.10
CA LEU A 446 10.60 -13.04 -8.55
C LEU A 446 9.55 -12.55 -9.54
N HIS A 447 9.24 -11.25 -9.57
CA HIS A 447 8.28 -10.64 -10.48
C HIS A 447 8.76 -10.66 -11.94
N HIS A 448 10.06 -10.84 -12.20
CA HIS A 448 10.60 -11.02 -13.56
C HIS A 448 9.94 -12.20 -14.30
N VAL A 449 9.67 -13.30 -13.58
CA VAL A 449 9.13 -14.53 -14.16
C VAL A 449 7.69 -14.37 -14.68
N PRO A 450 6.70 -13.91 -13.89
CA PRO A 450 5.36 -13.68 -14.41
C PRO A 450 5.32 -12.57 -15.47
N ASP A 451 6.16 -11.53 -15.34
CA ASP A 451 6.22 -10.43 -16.31
C ASP A 451 6.85 -10.78 -17.65
N GLN A 452 7.60 -11.88 -17.71
CA GLN A 452 8.44 -12.27 -18.84
C GLN A 452 9.59 -11.28 -19.10
N ILE A 453 10.10 -10.67 -18.03
CA ILE A 453 11.38 -9.96 -18.06
C ILE A 453 12.48 -11.02 -18.00
N GLU A 454 13.57 -10.80 -18.75
CA GLU A 454 14.71 -11.71 -18.70
C GLU A 454 15.23 -11.79 -17.26
N CYS A 455 15.26 -13.02 -16.73
CA CYS A 455 15.73 -13.31 -15.39
C CYS A 455 17.22 -12.97 -15.24
N ASN A 456 17.77 -13.09 -14.04
CA ASN A 456 19.15 -12.73 -13.80
C ASN A 456 20.14 -13.73 -14.44
N LEU A 457 21.40 -13.30 -14.60
CA LEU A 457 22.46 -14.07 -15.30
C LEU A 457 22.50 -15.55 -14.90
N SER A 458 22.50 -15.85 -13.59
CA SER A 458 22.61 -17.23 -13.12
C SER A 458 21.39 -18.06 -13.46
N THR A 459 20.20 -17.46 -13.50
CA THR A 459 18.96 -18.13 -13.90
C THR A 459 18.99 -18.40 -15.40
N GLN A 460 19.27 -17.37 -16.21
CA GLN A 460 19.40 -17.52 -17.66
C GLN A 460 20.39 -18.62 -18.06
N ALA A 461 21.57 -18.67 -17.41
CA ALA A 461 22.60 -19.65 -17.70
C ALA A 461 22.24 -21.09 -17.28
N LYS A 462 21.31 -21.24 -16.33
CA LYS A 462 20.86 -22.55 -15.80
C LYS A 462 19.53 -23.02 -16.39
N THR A 463 18.77 -22.14 -17.03
CA THR A 463 17.55 -22.51 -17.74
C THR A 463 17.89 -23.14 -19.09
N ASP A 464 17.41 -24.37 -19.31
CA ASP A 464 17.57 -25.05 -20.60
C ASP A 464 16.83 -24.27 -21.72
N ILE A 465 17.37 -24.32 -22.94
CA ILE A 465 16.79 -23.60 -24.09
C ILE A 465 15.34 -24.00 -24.37
N SER A 466 14.97 -25.27 -24.14
CA SER A 466 13.59 -25.77 -24.31
C SER A 466 12.60 -25.08 -23.36
N LEU A 467 13.07 -24.61 -22.21
CA LEU A 467 12.29 -23.90 -21.20
C LEU A 467 12.51 -22.38 -21.28
N ARG A 468 13.40 -21.90 -22.14
CA ARG A 468 13.58 -20.46 -22.37
C ARG A 468 12.46 -19.88 -23.24
N MET A 469 11.91 -20.66 -24.16
CA MET A 469 10.82 -20.23 -25.03
C MET A 469 9.62 -19.75 -24.19
N ASN A 470 9.34 -18.45 -24.23
CA ASN A 470 8.16 -17.91 -23.57
C ASN A 470 6.93 -18.44 -24.29
N SER A 471 6.24 -19.40 -23.68
CA SER A 471 4.90 -19.74 -24.09
C SER A 471 4.06 -18.45 -23.94
N HIS A 472 3.29 -18.06 -24.94
CA HIS A 472 2.49 -16.82 -24.90
C HIS A 472 1.31 -16.89 -23.89
N LYS A 473 1.47 -17.61 -22.77
CA LYS A 473 0.50 -17.78 -21.67
C LYS A 473 0.55 -16.62 -20.66
N LYS A 474 0.83 -15.38 -21.09
CA LYS A 474 0.65 -14.21 -20.21
C LYS A 474 -0.86 -13.95 -20.10
N GLY A 475 -1.37 -13.86 -18.87
CA GLY A 475 -2.74 -13.38 -18.62
C GLY A 475 -2.86 -11.89 -18.95
N THR A 476 -4.06 -11.32 -18.77
CA THR A 476 -4.26 -9.87 -18.88
C THR A 476 -3.39 -9.08 -17.89
N THR A 477 -3.07 -9.67 -16.75
CA THR A 477 -2.07 -9.19 -15.77
C THR A 477 -1.17 -10.35 -15.33
N THR A 478 -0.07 -10.05 -14.62
CA THR A 478 0.81 -11.07 -14.02
C THR A 478 0.09 -11.98 -13.04
N VAL A 479 -0.83 -11.40 -12.25
CA VAL A 479 -1.72 -12.08 -11.31
C VAL A 479 -2.54 -13.18 -11.98
N LEU A 480 -2.90 -13.02 -13.26
CA LEU A 480 -3.75 -13.95 -14.01
C LEU A 480 -2.93 -14.86 -14.97
N THR A 481 -1.63 -14.99 -14.72
CA THR A 481 -0.78 -15.93 -15.46
C THR A 481 -1.21 -17.37 -15.18
N LYS A 482 -1.42 -18.15 -16.23
CA LYS A 482 -1.80 -19.58 -16.12
C LYS A 482 -0.61 -20.47 -15.81
N PHE A 483 -0.90 -21.71 -15.40
CA PHE A 483 0.09 -22.76 -15.20
C PHE A 483 1.11 -22.86 -16.34
N ASP A 484 2.39 -22.86 -15.98
CA ASP A 484 3.51 -22.91 -16.92
C ASP A 484 4.77 -23.51 -16.27
N GLU A 485 5.12 -24.74 -16.65
CA GLU A 485 6.31 -25.46 -16.18
C GLU A 485 7.63 -24.69 -16.41
N SER A 486 7.74 -23.95 -17.52
CA SER A 486 8.92 -23.11 -17.79
C SER A 486 9.04 -22.00 -16.75
N LYS A 487 7.92 -21.38 -16.37
CA LYS A 487 7.91 -20.35 -15.32
C LYS A 487 8.24 -20.95 -13.96
N ILE A 488 7.71 -22.13 -13.64
CA ILE A 488 8.01 -22.84 -12.39
C ILE A 488 9.53 -23.07 -12.24
N GLN A 489 10.21 -23.55 -13.29
CA GLN A 489 11.65 -23.78 -13.22
C GLN A 489 12.44 -22.47 -13.07
N LYS A 490 12.11 -21.43 -13.84
CA LYS A 490 12.77 -20.11 -13.74
C LYS A 490 12.57 -19.50 -12.34
N TYR A 491 11.39 -19.67 -11.77
CA TYR A 491 11.02 -19.22 -10.43
C TYR A 491 11.84 -19.94 -9.34
N GLU A 492 12.02 -21.26 -9.42
CA GLU A 492 12.91 -22.01 -8.50
C GLU A 492 14.35 -21.51 -8.55
N LEU A 493 14.86 -21.22 -9.76
CA LEU A 493 16.21 -20.73 -9.97
C LEU A 493 16.41 -19.31 -9.42
N GLU A 494 15.44 -18.40 -9.58
CA GLU A 494 15.49 -17.07 -8.95
C GLU A 494 15.40 -17.17 -7.42
N ILE A 495 14.55 -18.04 -6.85
CA ILE A 495 14.51 -18.29 -5.40
C ILE A 495 15.89 -18.73 -4.89
N THR A 496 16.50 -19.70 -5.55
CA THR A 496 17.83 -20.21 -5.17
C THR A 496 18.91 -19.11 -5.27
N ARG A 497 18.79 -18.22 -6.25
CA ARG A 497 19.67 -17.06 -6.40
C ARG A 497 19.46 -16.06 -5.24
N ILE A 498 18.23 -15.73 -4.91
CA ILE A 498 17.90 -14.84 -3.78
C ILE A 498 18.48 -15.41 -2.48
N ASP A 499 18.28 -16.70 -2.21
CA ASP A 499 18.80 -17.38 -1.01
C ASP A 499 20.33 -17.30 -0.90
N THR A 500 21.04 -17.31 -2.03
CA THR A 500 22.50 -17.16 -2.07
C THR A 500 22.93 -15.80 -1.51
N TYR A 501 22.25 -14.71 -1.89
CA TYR A 501 22.56 -13.36 -1.39
C TYR A 501 22.06 -13.15 0.04
N LEU A 502 20.89 -13.70 0.38
CA LEU A 502 20.41 -13.70 1.77
C LEU A 502 21.39 -14.44 2.70
N GLY A 503 22.08 -15.48 2.23
CA GLY A 503 23.17 -16.12 2.96
C GLY A 503 24.25 -15.13 3.42
N MET A 504 24.61 -14.16 2.58
CA MET A 504 25.59 -13.12 2.95
C MET A 504 25.06 -12.20 4.06
N LEU A 505 23.77 -11.84 3.99
CA LEU A 505 23.11 -11.08 5.05
C LEU A 505 23.06 -11.88 6.35
N TYR A 506 22.64 -13.15 6.32
CA TYR A 506 22.56 -14.00 7.50
C TYR A 506 23.92 -14.21 8.17
N ASP A 507 24.97 -14.41 7.37
CA ASP A 507 26.34 -14.53 7.86
C ASP A 507 26.81 -13.22 8.51
N TYR A 508 26.51 -12.07 7.89
CA TYR A 508 26.78 -10.74 8.45
C TYR A 508 26.06 -10.55 9.79
N LEU A 509 24.75 -10.81 9.84
CA LEU A 509 23.95 -10.65 11.06
C LEU A 509 24.45 -11.54 12.19
N THR A 510 24.74 -12.81 11.90
CA THR A 510 25.27 -13.79 12.88
C THR A 510 26.63 -13.38 13.44
N GLN A 511 27.44 -12.66 12.67
CA GLN A 511 28.76 -12.18 13.12
C GLN A 511 28.68 -10.91 13.96
N LYS A 512 27.61 -10.11 13.81
CA LYS A 512 27.54 -8.74 14.35
C LYS A 512 26.57 -8.59 15.51
N TYR A 513 25.54 -9.42 15.58
CA TYR A 513 24.47 -9.30 16.56
C TYR A 513 24.26 -10.61 17.30
N GLU A 514 24.05 -10.53 18.60
CA GLU A 514 23.59 -11.67 19.40
C GLU A 514 22.10 -11.93 19.15
N GLU A 515 21.65 -13.15 19.39
CA GLU A 515 20.25 -13.54 19.10
C GLU A 515 19.21 -12.77 19.94
N ASP A 516 19.55 -12.34 21.17
CA ASP A 516 18.67 -11.46 21.99
C ASP A 516 18.70 -9.98 21.53
N GLU A 517 19.63 -9.60 20.64
CA GLU A 517 19.73 -8.23 20.10
C GLU A 517 18.94 -8.03 18.80
N LEU A 518 18.41 -9.10 18.21
CA LEU A 518 17.79 -9.06 16.88
C LEU A 518 16.35 -9.58 16.89
N VAL A 519 15.53 -9.04 15.99
CA VAL A 519 14.24 -9.59 15.55
C VAL A 519 14.27 -9.57 14.02
N LEU A 520 14.28 -10.75 13.41
CA LEU A 520 14.23 -10.93 11.96
C LEU A 520 12.90 -11.57 11.57
N VAL A 521 12.20 -10.98 10.61
CA VAL A 521 11.00 -11.55 10.00
C VAL A 521 11.17 -11.63 8.49
N LEU A 522 10.96 -12.82 7.92
CA LEU A 522 10.89 -13.06 6.48
C LEU A 522 9.46 -13.43 6.11
N HIS A 523 8.90 -12.73 5.12
CA HIS A 523 7.57 -13.01 4.61
C HIS A 523 7.41 -12.68 3.12
N SER A 524 6.23 -12.97 2.58
CA SER A 524 5.75 -12.52 1.27
C SER A 524 4.43 -11.76 1.40
N ASP A 525 3.98 -11.19 0.31
CA ASP A 525 2.68 -10.55 0.12
C ASP A 525 1.67 -11.50 -0.53
N HIS A 526 2.12 -12.33 -1.46
CA HIS A 526 1.39 -13.42 -2.09
C HIS A 526 2.36 -14.44 -2.73
N GLY A 527 1.83 -15.49 -3.34
CA GLY A 527 2.56 -16.46 -4.15
C GLY A 527 2.41 -16.21 -5.66
N GLN A 528 2.29 -17.27 -6.48
CA GLN A 528 2.19 -17.14 -7.94
C GLN A 528 1.13 -18.07 -8.55
N SER A 529 0.36 -17.54 -9.50
CA SER A 529 -0.75 -18.28 -10.12
C SER A 529 -0.29 -19.36 -11.10
N PHE A 530 0.87 -19.18 -11.74
CA PHE A 530 1.42 -20.16 -12.68
C PHE A 530 1.95 -21.44 -12.00
N LEU A 531 1.91 -21.53 -10.68
CA LEU A 531 2.33 -22.68 -9.89
C LEU A 531 1.26 -23.78 -9.79
N ALA A 532 0.00 -23.47 -10.10
CA ALA A 532 -1.10 -24.42 -9.99
C ALA A 532 -1.93 -24.49 -11.28
N GLU A 533 -2.42 -25.68 -11.63
CA GLU A 533 -3.38 -25.90 -12.71
C GLU A 533 -4.81 -25.52 -12.26
N GLU A 534 -4.97 -24.30 -11.79
CA GLU A 534 -6.23 -23.83 -11.23
C GLU A 534 -6.56 -22.39 -11.68
N ASP A 535 -7.80 -22.15 -12.12
CA ASP A 535 -8.23 -20.82 -12.57
C ASP A 535 -8.61 -19.88 -11.39
N TYR A 536 -8.85 -20.41 -10.19
CA TYR A 536 -9.28 -19.62 -9.04
C TYR A 536 -8.09 -18.95 -8.34
N VAL A 537 -7.93 -17.64 -8.52
CA VAL A 537 -6.75 -16.86 -8.11
C VAL A 537 -6.35 -16.96 -6.63
N LEU A 538 -7.27 -17.33 -5.72
CA LEU A 538 -6.98 -17.45 -4.28
C LEU A 538 -6.53 -18.86 -3.85
N HIS A 539 -6.14 -19.71 -4.81
CA HIS A 539 -5.59 -21.05 -4.54
C HIS A 539 -4.33 -21.00 -3.65
N PRO A 540 -3.99 -22.09 -2.93
CA PRO A 540 -2.90 -22.10 -1.95
C PRO A 540 -1.55 -21.62 -2.49
N SER A 541 -1.18 -21.95 -3.73
CA SER A 541 0.09 -21.48 -4.28
C SER A 541 0.16 -19.98 -4.52
N ARG A 542 -0.98 -19.26 -4.48
CA ARG A 542 -1.06 -17.79 -4.46
C ARG A 542 -1.32 -17.23 -3.06
N SER A 543 -2.16 -17.87 -2.25
CA SER A 543 -2.56 -17.31 -0.94
C SER A 543 -1.66 -17.75 0.22
N ARG A 544 -1.01 -18.91 0.20
CA ARG A 544 -0.18 -19.41 1.29
C ARG A 544 1.27 -18.90 1.16
N ILE A 545 1.65 -18.01 2.07
CA ILE A 545 2.90 -17.25 2.05
C ILE A 545 3.86 -17.72 3.15
N PRO A 546 5.19 -17.51 2.98
CA PRO A 546 6.13 -17.81 4.04
C PRO A 546 5.95 -16.82 5.17
N LEU A 547 6.12 -17.31 6.41
CA LEU A 547 6.34 -16.46 7.57
C LEU A 547 7.36 -17.17 8.46
N MET A 548 8.57 -16.62 8.50
CA MET A 548 9.68 -17.15 9.30
C MET A 548 10.21 -16.04 10.19
N MET A 549 10.44 -16.35 11.46
CA MET A 549 10.90 -15.38 12.45
C MET A 549 12.10 -15.94 13.21
N LYS A 550 13.08 -15.10 13.54
CA LYS A 550 14.18 -15.48 14.44
C LYS A 550 14.59 -14.31 15.32
N GLY A 551 14.96 -14.59 16.55
CA GLY A 551 15.53 -13.61 17.46
C GLY A 551 14.84 -13.58 18.83
N ARG A 552 14.95 -12.44 19.49
CA ARG A 552 14.46 -12.21 20.84
C ARG A 552 12.98 -12.56 21.00
N GLY A 553 12.68 -13.39 22.00
CA GLY A 553 11.30 -13.76 22.37
C GLY A 553 10.60 -14.67 21.35
N ILE A 554 11.28 -15.09 20.29
CA ILE A 554 10.71 -15.94 19.24
C ILE A 554 10.97 -17.41 19.60
N PRO A 555 9.92 -18.26 19.70
CA PRO A 555 10.11 -19.68 19.96
C PRO A 555 10.76 -20.38 18.77
N SER A 556 11.55 -21.42 19.05
CA SER A 556 12.12 -22.26 17.99
C SER A 556 11.19 -23.42 17.65
N GLY A 557 10.95 -23.65 16.36
CA GLY A 557 10.18 -24.79 15.85
C GLY A 557 9.28 -24.43 14.67
N LYS A 558 8.43 -25.39 14.29
CA LYS A 558 7.37 -25.16 13.31
C LYS A 558 6.04 -24.95 14.03
N THR A 559 5.22 -24.03 13.54
CA THR A 559 3.83 -23.88 13.98
C THR A 559 2.87 -24.13 12.82
N THR A 560 1.77 -24.82 13.12
CA THR A 560 0.64 -25.04 12.21
C THR A 560 -0.54 -24.13 12.50
N GLU A 561 -0.39 -23.18 13.43
CA GLU A 561 -1.38 -22.15 13.73
C GLU A 561 -1.83 -21.45 12.44
N TRP A 562 -3.13 -21.18 12.31
CA TRP A 562 -3.67 -20.40 11.21
C TRP A 562 -3.29 -18.93 11.37
N LEU A 563 -2.50 -18.41 10.43
CA LEU A 563 -2.05 -17.02 10.45
C LEU A 563 -2.46 -16.31 9.17
N GLU A 564 -2.69 -15.01 9.28
CA GLU A 564 -2.86 -14.13 8.13
C GLU A 564 -1.75 -13.09 8.07
N ALA A 565 -1.48 -12.56 6.88
CA ALA A 565 -0.47 -11.53 6.66
C ALA A 565 -0.69 -10.28 7.53
N ILE A 566 -1.95 -9.96 7.86
CA ILE A 566 -2.30 -8.86 8.77
C ILE A 566 -1.82 -9.08 10.22
N ASP A 567 -1.51 -10.32 10.62
CA ASP A 567 -1.00 -10.65 11.96
C ASP A 567 0.46 -10.29 12.14
N ILE A 568 1.18 -10.06 11.04
CA ILE A 568 2.58 -9.59 11.07
C ILE A 568 2.67 -8.27 11.83
N PHE A 569 1.68 -7.37 11.66
CA PHE A 569 1.65 -6.09 12.35
C PHE A 569 1.67 -6.23 13.88
N PRO A 570 0.68 -6.86 14.55
CA PRO A 570 0.71 -7.01 16.01
C PRO A 570 1.84 -7.92 16.50
N ALA A 571 2.26 -8.91 15.71
CA ALA A 571 3.40 -9.77 16.02
C ALA A 571 4.71 -8.96 16.13
N MET A 572 4.99 -8.11 15.15
CA MET A 572 6.18 -7.25 15.14
C MET A 572 6.20 -6.30 16.35
N LEU A 573 5.07 -5.67 16.67
CA LEU A 573 4.95 -4.81 17.85
C LEU A 573 5.19 -5.59 19.15
N GLN A 574 4.64 -6.80 19.26
CA GLN A 574 4.81 -7.66 20.45
C GLN A 574 6.28 -8.07 20.63
N LEU A 575 6.94 -8.47 19.55
CA LEU A 575 8.33 -8.93 19.57
C LEU A 575 9.31 -7.80 19.93
N SER A 576 8.97 -6.57 19.57
CA SER A 576 9.76 -5.37 19.90
C SER A 576 9.28 -4.63 21.15
N GLY A 577 8.34 -5.20 21.92
CA GLY A 577 7.82 -4.59 23.15
C GLY A 577 7.18 -3.21 22.94
N LEU A 578 6.65 -2.94 21.74
CA LEU A 578 5.99 -1.68 21.38
C LEU A 578 4.50 -1.74 21.73
N GLU A 579 3.89 -0.56 21.87
CA GLU A 579 2.47 -0.43 22.17
C GLU A 579 1.62 -0.98 21.02
N GLN A 580 0.63 -1.82 21.36
CA GLN A 580 -0.30 -2.40 20.39
C GLN A 580 -1.29 -1.34 19.90
N VAL A 581 -1.60 -1.36 18.60
CA VAL A 581 -2.54 -0.43 17.98
C VAL A 581 -3.96 -0.98 18.02
N SER A 582 -4.93 -0.17 18.47
CA SER A 582 -6.35 -0.51 18.46
C SER A 582 -6.99 -0.33 17.08
N GLY A 583 -8.05 -1.09 16.78
CA GLY A 583 -8.80 -0.92 15.53
C GLY A 583 -8.12 -1.50 14.29
N ILE A 584 -7.21 -2.45 14.49
CA ILE A 584 -6.67 -3.34 13.46
C ILE A 584 -7.48 -4.65 13.43
N ASP A 585 -7.45 -5.35 12.30
CA ASP A 585 -8.11 -6.64 12.11
C ASP A 585 -7.22 -7.82 12.52
N GLY A 586 -5.90 -7.63 12.40
CA GLY A 586 -4.87 -8.61 12.74
C GLY A 586 -4.92 -9.01 14.21
N LYS A 587 -4.60 -10.27 14.47
CA LYS A 587 -4.58 -10.85 15.82
C LYS A 587 -3.17 -11.28 16.16
N LEU A 588 -2.75 -11.00 17.39
CA LEU A 588 -1.48 -11.51 17.88
C LEU A 588 -1.52 -13.05 17.86
N PRO A 589 -0.60 -13.74 17.17
CA PRO A 589 -0.55 -15.19 17.14
C PRO A 589 -0.39 -15.81 18.53
N ALA A 590 -1.08 -16.91 18.82
CA ALA A 590 -1.00 -17.61 20.10
C ALA A 590 0.42 -18.08 20.40
N VAL A 591 1.15 -18.54 19.38
CA VAL A 591 2.57 -18.92 19.48
C VAL A 591 3.48 -17.74 19.91
N LEU A 592 3.02 -16.49 19.76
CA LEU A 592 3.71 -15.26 20.17
C LEU A 592 3.06 -14.58 21.38
N GLY A 593 2.21 -15.30 22.14
CA GLY A 593 1.54 -14.79 23.34
C GLY A 593 0.12 -14.26 23.13
N GLY A 594 -0.47 -14.50 21.95
CA GLY A 594 -1.89 -14.31 21.70
C GLY A 594 -2.79 -15.18 22.58
N ARG A 595 -4.05 -14.77 22.76
CA ARG A 595 -4.98 -15.46 23.67
C ARG A 595 -5.48 -16.81 23.15
N ALA A 596 -5.64 -16.94 21.83
CA ALA A 596 -6.18 -18.13 21.17
C ALA A 596 -5.82 -18.13 19.70
N GLU A 597 -5.72 -19.34 19.13
CA GLU A 597 -5.60 -19.53 17.69
C GLU A 597 -6.92 -19.17 16.99
N ARG A 598 -6.85 -18.73 15.72
CA ARG A 598 -8.05 -18.54 14.88
C ARG A 598 -8.53 -19.88 14.32
N ASN A 599 -9.83 -19.97 14.04
CA ASN A 599 -10.46 -21.18 13.49
C ASN A 599 -10.33 -21.29 11.96
N TYR A 600 -10.12 -20.17 11.27
CA TYR A 600 -10.03 -20.08 9.81
C TYR A 600 -9.17 -18.88 9.42
N VAL A 601 -8.69 -18.89 8.17
CA VAL A 601 -8.08 -17.75 7.47
C VAL A 601 -8.97 -17.24 6.36
N PHE A 602 -8.84 -15.96 6.02
CA PHE A 602 -9.60 -15.24 5.00
C PHE A 602 -8.65 -14.56 4.00
N SER A 603 -8.92 -14.75 2.71
CA SER A 603 -8.28 -14.04 1.60
C SER A 603 -9.35 -13.49 0.67
N GLU A 604 -9.13 -12.32 0.07
CA GLU A 604 -10.05 -11.74 -0.91
C GLU A 604 -9.35 -11.19 -2.15
N SER A 605 -10.16 -10.98 -3.19
CA SER A 605 -9.80 -10.20 -4.38
C SER A 605 -10.84 -9.10 -4.57
N LEU A 606 -10.47 -7.89 -4.17
CA LEU A 606 -11.23 -6.65 -4.39
C LEU A 606 -10.52 -5.82 -5.45
N HIS A 607 -10.65 -6.23 -6.72
CA HIS A 607 -10.00 -5.57 -7.85
C HIS A 607 -11.02 -5.01 -8.85
N PRO A 608 -11.06 -3.69 -9.08
CA PRO A 608 -11.92 -3.08 -10.09
C PRO A 608 -11.82 -3.74 -11.47
N GLY A 609 -12.96 -4.02 -12.10
CA GLY A 609 -13.04 -4.68 -13.40
C GLY A 609 -12.93 -6.22 -13.37
N GLN A 610 -12.66 -6.83 -12.21
CA GLN A 610 -12.68 -8.29 -12.02
C GLN A 610 -13.84 -8.71 -11.12
N SER A 611 -14.26 -9.98 -11.17
CA SER A 611 -15.20 -10.54 -10.18
C SER A 611 -14.59 -10.49 -8.77
N TYR A 612 -15.40 -10.10 -7.78
CA TYR A 612 -15.01 -10.20 -6.37
C TYR A 612 -14.89 -11.67 -6.00
N LYS A 613 -13.82 -12.02 -5.29
CA LYS A 613 -13.58 -13.39 -4.82
C LYS A 613 -13.22 -13.39 -3.34
N ALA A 614 -13.63 -14.43 -2.62
CA ALA A 614 -13.21 -14.64 -1.23
C ALA A 614 -12.93 -16.13 -0.97
N SER A 615 -11.91 -16.41 -0.18
CA SER A 615 -11.53 -17.75 0.25
C SER A 615 -11.51 -17.81 1.76
N ILE A 616 -12.19 -18.80 2.34
CA ILE A 616 -12.14 -19.08 3.78
C ILE A 616 -11.62 -20.49 3.96
N THR A 617 -10.48 -20.65 4.63
CA THR A 617 -9.86 -21.97 4.84
C THR A 617 -9.76 -22.30 6.32
N ASP A 618 -10.24 -23.48 6.69
CA ASP A 618 -10.18 -24.03 8.05
C ASP A 618 -9.49 -25.41 8.06
N ASN A 619 -9.50 -26.08 9.22
CA ASN A 619 -8.89 -27.41 9.40
C ASN A 619 -9.36 -28.50 8.42
N THR A 620 -10.56 -28.36 7.86
CA THR A 620 -11.26 -29.41 7.11
C THR A 620 -11.67 -28.98 5.70
N HIS A 621 -11.96 -27.70 5.49
CA HIS A 621 -12.51 -27.20 4.23
C HIS A 621 -11.85 -25.92 3.73
N SER A 622 -11.93 -25.69 2.42
CA SER A 622 -11.68 -24.41 1.75
C SER A 622 -12.96 -23.97 1.04
N PHE A 623 -13.58 -22.92 1.57
CA PHE A 623 -14.75 -22.28 0.98
C PHE A 623 -14.32 -21.23 -0.04
N ARG A 624 -15.02 -21.19 -1.18
CA ARG A 624 -14.76 -20.24 -2.25
C ARG A 624 -16.04 -19.49 -2.59
N PHE A 625 -15.88 -18.22 -2.88
CA PHE A 625 -16.96 -17.32 -3.26
C PHE A 625 -16.51 -16.51 -4.47
N GLU A 626 -17.39 -16.36 -5.46
CA GLU A 626 -17.11 -15.51 -6.63
C GLU A 626 -18.38 -14.84 -7.15
N THR A 627 -18.36 -13.51 -7.31
CA THR A 627 -19.46 -12.77 -7.94
C THR A 627 -19.47 -12.98 -9.46
N LYS A 628 -20.65 -12.98 -10.08
CA LYS A 628 -20.76 -12.99 -11.55
C LYS A 628 -20.43 -11.64 -12.18
N ASN A 629 -20.75 -10.57 -11.46
CA ASN A 629 -20.47 -9.20 -11.89
C ASN A 629 -19.06 -8.80 -11.46
N SER A 630 -18.43 -7.92 -12.24
CA SER A 630 -17.18 -7.30 -11.84
C SER A 630 -17.40 -6.25 -10.74
N VAL A 631 -16.40 -6.11 -9.88
CA VAL A 631 -16.24 -4.96 -8.98
C VAL A 631 -16.22 -3.69 -9.83
N ARG A 632 -17.02 -2.68 -9.45
CA ARG A 632 -17.07 -1.37 -10.12
C ARG A 632 -15.76 -0.61 -10.00
N LYS A 633 -15.59 0.46 -10.78
CA LYS A 633 -14.37 1.29 -10.74
C LYS A 633 -14.15 1.93 -9.37
N ASP A 634 -15.23 2.27 -8.67
CA ASP A 634 -15.18 2.80 -7.30
C ASP A 634 -14.87 1.74 -6.23
N GLY A 635 -14.84 0.45 -6.58
CA GLY A 635 -14.58 -0.66 -5.67
C GLY A 635 -15.84 -1.31 -5.10
N LEU A 636 -17.04 -0.89 -5.50
CA LEU A 636 -18.28 -1.50 -5.00
C LEU A 636 -18.57 -2.85 -5.66
N VAL A 637 -19.18 -3.75 -4.89
CA VAL A 637 -19.43 -5.16 -5.22
C VAL A 637 -20.94 -5.40 -5.41
N ARG A 638 -21.31 -6.01 -6.54
CA ARG A 638 -22.69 -6.41 -6.84
C ARG A 638 -22.94 -7.86 -6.42
N LEU A 639 -23.82 -8.07 -5.43
CA LEU A 639 -24.12 -9.39 -4.86
C LEU A 639 -25.37 -10.09 -5.43
N ASP A 640 -25.91 -9.62 -6.55
CA ASP A 640 -27.11 -10.19 -7.18
C ASP A 640 -26.95 -11.67 -7.56
N SER A 641 -25.76 -12.04 -8.01
CA SER A 641 -25.48 -13.41 -8.43
C SER A 641 -24.02 -13.75 -8.17
N TYR A 642 -23.81 -14.88 -7.50
CA TYR A 642 -22.50 -15.40 -7.16
C TYR A 642 -22.52 -16.94 -7.15
N SER A 643 -21.34 -17.54 -7.21
CA SER A 643 -21.12 -18.98 -7.03
C SER A 643 -20.34 -19.25 -5.75
N VAL A 644 -20.62 -20.39 -5.13
CA VAL A 644 -19.88 -20.88 -3.97
C VAL A 644 -19.51 -22.34 -4.14
N SER A 645 -18.40 -22.75 -3.53
CA SER A 645 -18.03 -24.15 -3.32
C SER A 645 -17.42 -24.32 -1.93
N LEU A 646 -17.53 -25.52 -1.38
CA LEU A 646 -16.97 -25.88 -0.08
C LEU A 646 -16.13 -27.14 -0.26
N LEU A 647 -14.86 -26.95 -0.59
CA LEU A 647 -13.96 -28.05 -0.94
C LEU A 647 -13.41 -28.72 0.32
N ASN A 648 -13.58 -30.03 0.43
CA ASN A 648 -12.91 -30.83 1.45
C ASN A 648 -11.40 -30.85 1.19
N ARG A 649 -10.59 -30.53 2.19
CA ARG A 649 -9.13 -30.41 2.03
C ARG A 649 -8.41 -31.73 1.85
N GLU A 650 -9.00 -32.83 2.29
CA GLU A 650 -8.42 -34.18 2.15
C GLU A 650 -8.82 -34.82 0.81
N THR A 651 -10.09 -34.68 0.41
CA THR A 651 -10.63 -35.38 -0.77
C THR A 651 -10.71 -34.51 -2.03
N GLY A 652 -10.72 -33.18 -1.87
CA GLY A 652 -10.98 -32.23 -2.96
C GLY A 652 -12.45 -32.19 -3.43
N GLU A 653 -13.34 -32.99 -2.83
CA GLU A 653 -14.76 -32.99 -3.20
C GLU A 653 -15.44 -31.69 -2.77
N ASP A 654 -16.32 -31.16 -3.62
CA ASP A 654 -17.22 -30.07 -3.24
C ASP A 654 -18.38 -30.61 -2.40
N GLU A 655 -18.37 -30.23 -1.12
CA GLU A 655 -19.33 -30.66 -0.12
C GLU A 655 -20.37 -29.56 0.22
N ALA A 656 -20.48 -28.49 -0.56
CA ALA A 656 -21.40 -27.39 -0.27
C ALA A 656 -22.86 -27.85 -0.08
N TYR A 657 -23.32 -28.83 -0.87
CA TYR A 657 -24.65 -29.42 -0.73
C TYR A 657 -24.76 -30.46 0.39
N LYS A 658 -23.64 -31.04 0.82
CA LYS A 658 -23.58 -32.00 1.93
C LYS A 658 -23.52 -31.27 3.28
N ASN A 659 -22.94 -30.07 3.31
CA ASN A 659 -22.71 -29.26 4.50
C ASN A 659 -23.23 -27.82 4.33
N VAL A 660 -24.55 -27.72 4.11
CA VAL A 660 -25.25 -26.47 3.79
C VAL A 660 -25.12 -25.44 4.90
N GLU A 661 -25.13 -25.86 6.17
CA GLU A 661 -25.00 -24.96 7.32
C GLU A 661 -23.65 -24.24 7.32
N LYS A 662 -22.56 -24.99 7.07
CA LYS A 662 -21.20 -24.43 7.01
C LYS A 662 -21.01 -23.52 5.79
N ALA A 663 -21.51 -23.92 4.63
CA ALA A 663 -21.49 -23.08 3.43
C ALA A 663 -22.26 -21.76 3.68
N SER A 664 -23.46 -21.84 4.27
CA SER A 664 -24.29 -20.66 4.58
C SER A 664 -23.63 -19.74 5.61
N TYR A 665 -22.93 -20.30 6.61
CA TYR A 665 -22.15 -19.54 7.59
C TYR A 665 -21.00 -18.77 6.92
N TYR A 666 -20.27 -19.41 6.00
CA TYR A 666 -19.19 -18.74 5.27
C TYR A 666 -19.69 -17.71 4.25
N GLU A 667 -20.82 -17.95 3.59
CA GLU A 667 -21.50 -16.92 2.79
C GLU A 667 -21.81 -15.68 3.62
N LYS A 668 -22.32 -15.86 4.84
CA LYS A 668 -22.62 -14.75 5.75
C LYS A 668 -21.37 -14.01 6.18
N LEU A 669 -20.27 -14.72 6.46
CA LEU A 669 -18.98 -14.08 6.79
C LEU A 669 -18.45 -13.22 5.62
N VAL A 670 -18.55 -13.72 4.38
CA VAL A 670 -18.18 -12.92 3.19
C VAL A 670 -19.07 -11.69 3.09
N TYR A 671 -20.39 -11.85 3.23
CA TYR A 671 -21.32 -10.73 3.23
C TYR A 671 -20.96 -9.68 4.29
N ASP A 672 -20.78 -10.09 5.54
CA ASP A 672 -20.45 -9.18 6.64
C ASP A 672 -19.13 -8.43 6.41
N HIS A 673 -18.15 -9.08 5.77
CA HIS A 673 -16.86 -8.49 5.41
C HIS A 673 -16.97 -7.35 4.39
N ILE A 674 -17.80 -7.53 3.35
CA ILE A 674 -17.94 -6.55 2.25
C ILE A 674 -19.20 -5.72 2.31
N ARG A 675 -20.06 -5.87 3.31
CA ARG A 675 -21.40 -5.25 3.33
C ARG A 675 -21.35 -3.75 3.05
N HIS A 676 -20.37 -3.04 3.61
CA HIS A 676 -20.19 -1.59 3.42
C HIS A 676 -19.73 -1.20 2.00
N PHE A 677 -19.23 -2.15 1.22
CA PHE A 677 -18.80 -2.01 -0.17
C PHE A 677 -19.81 -2.60 -1.16
N MET A 678 -21.06 -2.85 -0.75
CA MET A 678 -22.07 -3.41 -1.66
C MET A 678 -22.78 -2.33 -2.47
N ILE A 679 -23.25 -2.72 -3.65
CA ILE A 679 -24.17 -1.92 -4.45
C ILE A 679 -25.60 -2.19 -4.00
N THR A 680 -26.23 -1.16 -3.43
CA THR A 680 -27.63 -1.20 -2.96
C THR A 680 -28.58 -0.40 -3.86
N ASP A 681 -28.13 0.01 -5.04
CA ASP A 681 -28.96 0.69 -6.04
C ASP A 681 -29.80 -0.28 -6.88
N PRO A 682 -30.93 0.19 -7.46
CA PRO A 682 -31.75 -0.60 -8.38
C PRO A 682 -30.96 -1.12 -9.59
N ILE A 683 -31.42 -2.22 -10.17
CA ILE A 683 -30.85 -2.78 -11.40
C ILE A 683 -31.25 -1.85 -12.57
N CYS A 684 -30.29 -1.09 -13.12
CA CYS A 684 -30.46 -0.50 -14.44
C CYS A 684 -30.23 -1.57 -15.51
N GLU A 685 -31.12 -1.68 -16.51
CA GLU A 685 -31.03 -2.63 -17.63
C GLU A 685 -29.71 -2.52 -18.43
N ALA A 686 -28.95 -1.43 -18.27
CA ALA A 686 -27.67 -1.17 -18.94
C ALA A 686 -26.49 -1.99 -18.40
N ASP A 687 -26.58 -2.57 -17.19
CA ASP A 687 -25.49 -3.35 -16.58
C ASP A 687 -25.34 -4.76 -17.21
N GLY A 688 -26.25 -5.15 -18.10
CA GLY A 688 -26.32 -6.48 -18.72
C GLY A 688 -25.55 -6.66 -20.03
N THR A 689 -24.93 -5.62 -20.60
CA THR A 689 -24.29 -5.72 -21.93
C THR A 689 -22.81 -5.34 -21.93
N SER A 690 -21.99 -6.10 -21.21
CA SER A 690 -20.59 -6.31 -21.61
C SER A 690 -20.40 -7.73 -22.17
N GLN A 691 -21.24 -8.12 -23.13
CA GLN A 691 -20.91 -9.26 -23.98
C GLN A 691 -19.74 -8.86 -24.90
N LYS A 692 -18.59 -9.47 -24.62
CA LYS A 692 -17.45 -9.72 -25.51
C LYS A 692 -17.64 -9.20 -26.94
N ARG A 693 -16.90 -8.15 -27.31
CA ARG A 693 -16.39 -8.04 -28.69
C ARG A 693 -15.00 -8.66 -28.68
N SER A 694 -14.92 -9.76 -29.43
CA SER A 694 -13.78 -10.63 -29.74
C SER A 694 -12.50 -9.91 -30.10
#